data_AF-D5VL23-F1
#
_entry.id   AF-D5VL23-F1
#
_cell.length_a   1.000
_cell.length_b   1.000
_cell.length_c   1.000
_cell.angle_alpha   90.00
_cell.angle_beta   90.00
_cell.angle_gamma   90.00
#
_symmetry.space_group_name_H-M   'P 1'
#
loop_
_entity.id
_entity.type
_entity.pdbx_description
1 polymer ?
#
loop_
_entity_poly.entity_id
_entity_poly.type
_entity_poly.pdbx_seq_one_letter_code
_entity_poly.pdbx_strand_id
1 'polypeptide(L)'
;MRALPALGLTTILLAGSALAEPVRYTMTAFTNASQSNMSVYDSADGTRFSLKKPLAYTPPKGLIRDPSVMKHTDGWYYVAYTTGWSGDTIGLARSKDLTDWTFLRDVKVEVPGATNSWAPEWFVDEDGSVSLILSVSTTGVAGQFQPYRLTATDTSLANWTAPKPLAGLGPNFIDTFVVREGSLYQAFAKNETSKFIELWTAPSLDGPWQPKGTSDWAGWGRFLEGPAMARTPDGGWRIYFDEYMSKRYWFSDSKDGFRTWTPKTELPELSGTVRHFTVLKEGGDKAVAAKPAQAHKITWDKYSLMVDGQRVFSWGGEFHPFRVPSPDLWRDILQKMKASGYNTVAIYFDWGYHSPKQGVYDFQGVRDMDRVLTMAKEEGLYVITRAGPYVNAELTRGGFPGWLVNQQARARTDAPEYITAADEWLTRINAVIARHQLTTGQGTVIAHQIENELDVVGAPQQRYMKWLADKAKADGITVPIFHNDKGRNGYWVPKGSNVPGTVEGPNDLYAFDGYPGGNCKVDSTPSSPGVAPDWGIYGTGGAKGGASASPNTPAFLAEFGGGWFDYWGSNGDYDCTALHRGVGYQRVFYGTNIANGLTLQSFYMTYGGTSWGWLPAPVVFTSYDYGSAIDEARGLRDKARVMKQMGEFIAAVPDLTRMDKGEAVVPSNDKVRVYHNVNAETGSHLYVVVHNPSSATGDEAFTFKVKTRDGEYVVPSRIKGQDSKLLMASYDLGGQRLVYSTSEIQTHLKWNEGDLALLYGRAGEAGETVLRYAGAPKVEIIEGDVASSFDAAKGDLRLTYAHKGLARVRITGGGRPPLTLLLADAETGQTFWRRDGLLVRGPGLVRSASIKGGVLSLTGDTETDSPLEVFAPKAATALHWNGAKVVAKATASGSLLADKPLAGPAAVTLPDLAKLDWKTATGSPEADPKFDDSAWMKTEGRRSASTVRGPTGQPALDMSTYGFHNGDVWYRGRYQGRADIDTLTLHYGAGGAGMLQVWLDGKFLGQHELDGGLPRPITTGVATFQIPAELRGTGEHVLSVMVRNNGHNWDLDADDFHKEARGLVSASLSGPGTYSFAVPIAWKIQGNKGGEDIVDPVRGSLNNGGQFGEREGWHLPGFPDTAWAKADMAATQPYAGTTWYRTSFDLALPKDHDVSLGLTIGDPDKPRSPNKRYRVLIFVNGWNMGQFIAHVGPQRTFVLPTGIIDPRGKNTIALAVTSDGAPGDALESVKLVNLRAVRGGVPVARVPAPDFKP
;
A
#
# COMPACT_ATOMS: atom_id res chain seq x y z
N MET A 1 -28.39 5.31 -66.13
CA MET A 1 -29.42 4.37 -65.66
C MET A 1 -29.41 4.35 -64.14
N ARG A 2 -30.57 4.65 -63.55
CA ARG A 2 -31.14 4.28 -62.23
C ARG A 2 -30.26 4.11 -60.98
N ALA A 3 -30.73 4.80 -59.93
CA ALA A 3 -30.33 4.82 -58.54
C ALA A 3 -30.83 3.61 -57.70
N LEU A 4 -30.18 3.37 -56.55
CA LEU A 4 -30.74 3.12 -55.18
C LEU A 4 -29.60 2.66 -54.20
N PRO A 5 -29.75 2.74 -52.86
CA PRO A 5 -28.89 3.57 -52.00
C PRO A 5 -28.11 2.80 -50.92
N ALA A 6 -27.26 3.55 -50.21
CA ALA A 6 -26.51 3.17 -49.03
C ALA A 6 -27.42 2.75 -47.85
N LEU A 7 -27.05 1.64 -47.19
CA LEU A 7 -27.53 1.24 -45.88
C LEU A 7 -26.33 1.27 -44.92
N GLY A 8 -26.47 2.02 -43.83
CA GLY A 8 -25.46 2.15 -42.79
C GLY A 8 -25.26 0.86 -42.01
N LEU A 9 -24.00 0.54 -41.71
CA LEU A 9 -23.66 -0.35 -40.61
C LEU A 9 -23.34 0.49 -39.38
N THR A 10 -24.23 0.43 -38.40
CA THR A 10 -24.00 0.83 -37.02
C THR A 10 -22.92 -0.07 -36.43
N THR A 11 -21.74 0.46 -36.15
CA THR A 11 -20.69 -0.26 -35.41
C THR A 11 -21.13 -0.35 -33.95
N ILE A 12 -21.67 -1.51 -33.55
CA ILE A 12 -21.98 -1.81 -32.15
C ILE A 12 -20.66 -1.95 -31.39
N LEU A 13 -20.45 -1.08 -30.40
CA LEU A 13 -19.37 -1.22 -29.42
C LEU A 13 -19.51 -2.58 -28.71
N LEU A 14 -18.52 -3.45 -28.88
CA LEU A 14 -18.35 -4.64 -28.04
C LEU A 14 -17.84 -4.18 -26.67
N ALA A 15 -18.74 -4.19 -25.68
CA ALA A 15 -18.40 -4.02 -24.28
C ALA A 15 -17.38 -5.10 -23.85
N GLY A 16 -16.19 -4.66 -23.43
CA GLY A 16 -15.18 -5.54 -22.83
C GLY A 16 -15.72 -6.13 -21.53
N SER A 17 -16.00 -7.43 -21.55
CA SER A 17 -16.39 -8.21 -20.38
C SER A 17 -15.28 -8.23 -19.34
N ALA A 18 -15.60 -7.83 -18.10
CA ALA A 18 -14.74 -8.02 -16.94
C ALA A 18 -14.17 -9.45 -16.93
N LEU A 19 -12.84 -9.58 -16.95
CA LEU A 19 -12.22 -10.89 -16.78
C LEU A 19 -12.41 -11.27 -15.32
N ALA A 20 -13.39 -12.13 -15.09
CA ALA A 20 -13.59 -12.75 -13.80
C ALA A 20 -12.30 -13.48 -13.39
N GLU A 21 -12.07 -13.65 -12.08
CA GLU A 21 -11.03 -14.55 -11.60
C GLU A 21 -11.09 -15.86 -12.40
N PRO A 22 -9.94 -16.40 -12.85
CA PRO A 22 -9.93 -17.64 -13.62
C PRO A 22 -10.76 -18.68 -12.88
N VAL A 23 -11.79 -19.22 -13.56
CA VAL A 23 -12.61 -20.27 -12.97
C VAL A 23 -11.73 -21.46 -12.67
N ARG A 24 -11.82 -21.95 -11.44
CA ARG A 24 -11.20 -23.17 -10.99
C ARG A 24 -12.22 -23.99 -10.22
N TYR A 25 -12.26 -25.28 -10.50
CA TYR A 25 -13.00 -26.27 -9.75
C TYR A 25 -12.01 -27.14 -8.99
N THR A 26 -12.09 -27.13 -7.67
CA THR A 26 -11.29 -27.96 -6.77
C THR A 26 -12.17 -29.12 -6.29
N MET A 27 -11.73 -30.35 -6.47
CA MET A 27 -12.43 -31.54 -5.99
C MET A 27 -11.62 -32.25 -4.90
N THR A 28 -12.27 -32.57 -3.78
CA THR A 28 -11.76 -33.48 -2.75
C THR A 28 -12.47 -34.82 -2.86
N ALA A 29 -11.70 -35.91 -2.90
CA ALA A 29 -12.27 -37.26 -3.05
C ALA A 29 -11.40 -38.30 -2.35
N PHE A 30 -12.00 -39.37 -1.84
CA PHE A 30 -11.26 -40.60 -1.55
C PHE A 30 -11.27 -41.50 -2.79
N THR A 31 -10.56 -42.63 -2.76
CA THR A 31 -10.41 -43.50 -3.96
C THR A 31 -11.19 -44.81 -3.81
N ASN A 32 -11.49 -45.46 -4.94
CA ASN A 32 -12.06 -46.82 -4.91
C ASN A 32 -11.18 -47.83 -4.16
N ALA A 33 -9.86 -47.59 -4.14
CA ALA A 33 -8.88 -48.44 -3.48
C ALA A 33 -8.66 -48.10 -2.00
N SER A 34 -8.97 -46.87 -1.57
CA SER A 34 -8.66 -46.40 -0.21
C SER A 34 -9.70 -45.41 0.32
N GLN A 35 -10.18 -45.70 1.53
CA GLN A 35 -11.03 -44.82 2.36
C GLN A 35 -10.24 -44.20 3.52
N SER A 36 -8.92 -44.41 3.58
CA SER A 36 -8.05 -43.86 4.61
C SER A 36 -7.37 -42.56 4.18
N ASN A 37 -7.50 -42.15 2.92
CA ASN A 37 -6.81 -40.98 2.40
C ASN A 37 -7.70 -40.21 1.42
N MET A 38 -7.57 -38.89 1.45
CA MET A 38 -8.20 -37.99 0.49
C MET A 38 -7.16 -37.48 -0.50
N SER A 39 -7.50 -37.46 -1.77
CA SER A 39 -6.75 -36.78 -2.84
C SER A 39 -7.46 -35.50 -3.26
N VAL A 40 -6.71 -34.56 -3.83
CA VAL A 40 -7.23 -33.30 -4.38
C VAL A 40 -7.02 -33.27 -5.88
N TYR A 41 -8.04 -32.81 -6.61
CA TYR A 41 -8.04 -32.64 -8.06
C TYR A 41 -8.42 -31.21 -8.43
N ASP A 42 -7.90 -30.73 -9.55
CA ASP A 42 -8.20 -29.42 -10.13
C ASP A 42 -8.77 -29.54 -11.53
N SER A 43 -9.69 -28.64 -11.87
CA SER A 43 -10.24 -28.47 -13.21
C SER A 43 -10.46 -26.99 -13.53
N ALA A 44 -10.25 -26.58 -14.78
CA ALA A 44 -10.55 -25.21 -15.23
C ALA A 44 -12.03 -25.05 -15.65
N ASP A 45 -12.71 -26.14 -16.02
CA ASP A 45 -14.06 -26.12 -16.59
C ASP A 45 -15.08 -26.98 -15.81
N GLY A 46 -14.62 -27.72 -14.80
CA GLY A 46 -15.43 -28.60 -13.99
C GLY A 46 -15.90 -29.85 -14.75
N THR A 47 -15.29 -30.21 -15.88
CA THR A 47 -15.60 -31.43 -16.64
C THR A 47 -14.38 -32.32 -16.83
N ARG A 48 -13.17 -31.75 -16.78
CA ARG A 48 -11.90 -32.48 -16.91
C ARG A 48 -11.05 -32.25 -15.67
N PHE A 49 -10.90 -33.26 -14.83
CA PHE A 49 -10.17 -33.16 -13.57
C PHE A 49 -8.76 -33.74 -13.70
N SER A 50 -7.79 -32.98 -13.21
CA SER A 50 -6.39 -33.38 -13.12
C SER A 50 -6.00 -33.57 -11.65
N LEU A 51 -5.22 -34.60 -11.35
CA LEU A 51 -4.77 -34.87 -9.99
C LEU A 51 -3.79 -33.78 -9.53
N LYS A 52 -4.20 -32.97 -8.55
CA LYS A 52 -3.36 -31.93 -7.94
C LYS A 52 -2.40 -32.54 -6.93
N LYS A 53 -2.93 -33.37 -6.03
CA LYS A 53 -2.16 -34.00 -4.95
C LYS A 53 -2.77 -35.37 -4.60
N PRO A 54 -2.05 -36.48 -4.89
CA PRO A 54 -2.45 -37.79 -4.38
C PRO A 54 -2.27 -37.85 -2.86
N LEU A 55 -3.20 -38.52 -2.18
CA LEU A 55 -3.12 -38.80 -0.74
C LEU A 55 -2.82 -37.52 0.08
N ALA A 56 -3.40 -36.38 -0.34
CA ALA A 56 -3.21 -35.06 0.24
C ALA A 56 -3.47 -35.02 1.74
N TYR A 57 -4.38 -35.87 2.24
CA TYR A 57 -4.67 -35.93 3.66
C TYR A 57 -5.01 -37.35 4.11
N THR A 58 -4.50 -37.72 5.28
CA THR A 58 -4.82 -38.95 6.01
C THR A 58 -5.21 -38.54 7.44
N PRO A 59 -6.43 -38.83 7.91
CA PRO A 59 -6.83 -38.46 9.26
C PRO A 59 -6.01 -39.25 10.30
N PRO A 60 -5.78 -38.72 11.51
CA PRO A 60 -4.99 -39.40 12.54
C PRO A 60 -5.55 -40.76 12.97
N LYS A 61 -6.86 -40.95 12.79
CA LYS A 61 -7.58 -42.19 13.09
C LYS A 61 -8.83 -42.28 12.20
N GLY A 62 -9.35 -43.49 12.01
CA GLY A 62 -10.61 -43.71 11.29
C GLY A 62 -10.50 -43.57 9.78
N LEU A 63 -11.61 -43.20 9.16
CA LEU A 63 -11.77 -43.03 7.72
C LEU A 63 -11.83 -41.54 7.34
N ILE A 64 -11.69 -41.26 6.05
CA ILE A 64 -11.99 -39.96 5.43
C ILE A 64 -13.00 -40.15 4.30
N ARG A 65 -14.14 -40.73 4.65
CA ARG A 65 -15.24 -40.90 3.70
C ARG A 65 -15.96 -39.57 3.50
N ASP A 66 -16.47 -39.39 2.29
CA ASP A 66 -17.32 -38.26 1.89
C ASP A 66 -16.69 -36.89 2.22
N PRO A 67 -15.45 -36.61 1.76
CA PRO A 67 -14.72 -35.41 2.15
C PRO A 67 -15.29 -34.15 1.48
N SER A 68 -16.00 -33.34 2.26
CA SER A 68 -16.58 -32.08 1.81
C SER A 68 -15.67 -30.90 2.06
N VAL A 69 -15.37 -30.15 1.00
CA VAL A 69 -14.46 -28.99 1.04
C VAL A 69 -15.20 -27.67 0.91
N MET A 70 -14.81 -26.70 1.73
CA MET A 70 -15.17 -25.29 1.56
C MET A 70 -13.92 -24.41 1.65
N LYS A 71 -13.98 -23.22 1.05
CA LYS A 71 -13.05 -22.13 1.32
C LYS A 71 -13.72 -21.16 2.29
N HIS A 72 -13.13 -21.01 3.46
CA HIS A 72 -13.67 -20.16 4.50
C HIS A 72 -13.14 -18.73 4.37
N THR A 73 -13.83 -17.76 4.99
CA THR A 73 -13.53 -16.32 4.89
C THR A 73 -12.21 -15.92 5.56
N ASP A 74 -11.62 -16.81 6.36
CA ASP A 74 -10.26 -16.66 6.92
C ASP A 74 -9.14 -17.03 5.93
N GLY A 75 -9.51 -17.40 4.69
CA GLY A 75 -8.59 -17.78 3.63
C GLY A 75 -8.09 -19.21 3.71
N TRP A 76 -8.60 -20.04 4.63
CA TRP A 76 -8.28 -21.46 4.71
C TRP A 76 -9.33 -22.31 4.01
N TYR A 77 -8.89 -23.42 3.43
CA TYR A 77 -9.77 -24.51 3.02
C TYR A 77 -10.02 -25.41 4.22
N TYR A 78 -11.27 -25.79 4.42
CA TYR A 78 -11.68 -26.73 5.44
C TYR A 78 -12.29 -27.95 4.76
N VAL A 79 -12.00 -29.14 5.30
CA VAL A 79 -12.65 -30.38 4.91
C VAL A 79 -13.38 -30.97 6.11
N ALA A 80 -14.64 -31.36 5.89
CA ALA A 80 -15.42 -32.19 6.81
C ALA A 80 -15.55 -33.60 6.23
N TYR A 81 -15.49 -34.63 7.07
CA TYR A 81 -15.52 -36.03 6.58
C TYR A 81 -16.13 -36.99 7.59
N THR A 82 -16.66 -38.10 7.09
CA THR A 82 -17.16 -39.23 7.88
C THR A 82 -15.97 -40.02 8.47
N THR A 83 -15.94 -40.18 9.81
CA THR A 83 -14.81 -40.79 10.53
C THR A 83 -14.85 -42.32 10.60
N GLY A 84 -15.98 -42.97 10.33
CA GLY A 84 -16.12 -44.42 10.45
C GLY A 84 -17.46 -45.00 9.97
N TRP A 85 -17.51 -46.33 9.82
CA TRP A 85 -18.73 -47.09 9.47
C TRP A 85 -19.75 -47.17 10.61
N SER A 86 -19.35 -46.79 11.81
CA SER A 86 -20.22 -46.67 12.99
C SER A 86 -19.64 -45.58 13.87
N GLY A 87 -20.51 -44.86 14.56
CA GLY A 87 -20.13 -43.75 15.43
C GLY A 87 -20.93 -42.50 15.14
N ASP A 88 -20.84 -41.56 16.07
CA ASP A 88 -21.58 -40.31 16.12
C ASP A 88 -20.66 -39.10 15.85
N THR A 89 -19.53 -39.26 15.15
CA THR A 89 -18.58 -38.17 14.92
C THR A 89 -18.31 -37.91 13.44
N ILE A 90 -17.99 -36.66 13.13
CA ILE A 90 -17.43 -36.22 11.85
C ILE A 90 -16.07 -35.55 12.11
N GLY A 91 -15.12 -35.68 11.19
CA GLY A 91 -13.78 -35.13 11.33
C GLY A 91 -13.65 -33.81 10.58
N LEU A 92 -12.83 -32.90 11.12
CA LEU A 92 -12.46 -31.63 10.48
C LEU A 92 -10.96 -31.55 10.28
N ALA A 93 -10.54 -31.04 9.12
CA ALA A 93 -9.16 -30.65 8.83
C ALA A 93 -9.12 -29.37 8.00
N ARG A 94 -7.96 -28.71 7.93
CA ARG A 94 -7.77 -27.50 7.12
C ARG A 94 -6.46 -27.46 6.36
N SER A 95 -6.42 -26.69 5.29
CA SER A 95 -5.24 -26.44 4.47
C SER A 95 -5.24 -25.02 3.91
N LYS A 96 -4.07 -24.40 3.70
CA LYS A 96 -3.98 -23.11 2.99
C LYS A 96 -3.83 -23.27 1.48
N ASP A 97 -3.29 -24.38 1.03
CA ASP A 97 -2.84 -24.60 -0.35
C ASP A 97 -3.50 -25.81 -1.01
N LEU A 98 -4.39 -26.50 -0.28
CA LEU A 98 -5.05 -27.76 -0.64
C LEU A 98 -4.08 -28.96 -0.75
N THR A 99 -2.80 -28.78 -0.40
CA THR A 99 -1.80 -29.85 -0.46
C THR A 99 -1.42 -30.35 0.92
N ASP A 100 -1.26 -29.45 1.89
CA ASP A 100 -0.87 -29.79 3.26
C ASP A 100 -2.06 -29.59 4.19
N TRP A 101 -2.59 -30.70 4.71
CA TRP A 101 -3.79 -30.71 5.53
C TRP A 101 -3.48 -31.02 6.99
N THR A 102 -4.02 -30.18 7.87
CA THR A 102 -3.86 -30.29 9.33
C THR A 102 -5.18 -30.74 9.94
N PHE A 103 -5.15 -31.85 10.71
CA PHE A 103 -6.28 -32.26 11.53
C PHE A 103 -6.65 -31.17 12.52
N LEU A 104 -7.95 -30.87 12.64
CA LEU A 104 -8.46 -29.92 13.61
C LEU A 104 -9.06 -30.61 14.82
N ARG A 105 -10.09 -31.42 14.59
CA ARG A 105 -10.87 -32.07 15.65
C ARG A 105 -11.90 -33.03 15.04
N ASP A 106 -12.39 -33.94 15.87
CA ASP A 106 -13.66 -34.61 15.61
C ASP A 106 -14.78 -33.78 16.26
N VAL A 107 -15.88 -33.59 15.55
CA VAL A 107 -17.13 -33.00 16.05
C VAL A 107 -18.09 -34.13 16.36
N LYS A 108 -18.57 -34.17 17.61
CA LYS A 108 -19.60 -35.12 18.04
C LYS A 108 -20.99 -34.62 17.63
N VAL A 109 -21.77 -35.50 17.04
CA VAL A 109 -23.12 -35.27 16.54
C VAL A 109 -24.11 -35.80 17.59
N GLU A 110 -24.62 -34.90 18.41
CA GLU A 110 -25.46 -35.23 19.57
C GLU A 110 -26.93 -35.49 19.20
N VAL A 111 -27.18 -36.53 18.39
CA VAL A 111 -28.53 -37.02 18.13
C VAL A 111 -28.80 -38.25 19.02
N PRO A 112 -29.87 -38.25 19.84
CA PRO A 112 -30.17 -39.38 20.73
C PRO A 112 -30.29 -40.71 19.97
N GLY A 113 -29.49 -41.70 20.39
CA GLY A 113 -29.48 -43.03 19.78
C GLY A 113 -28.76 -43.10 18.43
N ALA A 114 -28.03 -42.06 18.01
CA ALA A 114 -27.24 -42.10 16.78
C ALA A 114 -26.21 -43.22 16.83
N THR A 115 -26.22 -44.06 15.80
CA THR A 115 -25.23 -45.10 15.56
C THR A 115 -24.31 -44.75 14.39
N ASN A 116 -24.70 -43.79 13.55
CA ASN A 116 -24.02 -43.41 12.31
C ASN A 116 -24.22 -41.92 12.02
N SER A 117 -23.14 -41.18 11.79
CA SER A 117 -23.12 -39.79 11.31
C SER A 117 -22.29 -39.67 10.04
N TRP A 118 -22.95 -39.64 8.89
CA TRP A 118 -22.32 -39.85 7.58
C TRP A 118 -22.57 -38.69 6.60
N ALA A 119 -21.73 -38.61 5.58
CA ALA A 119 -21.81 -37.69 4.45
C ALA A 119 -22.02 -36.22 4.86
N PRO A 120 -21.07 -35.61 5.59
CA PRO A 120 -21.15 -34.20 5.93
C PRO A 120 -20.88 -33.32 4.70
N GLU A 121 -21.73 -32.34 4.47
CA GLU A 121 -21.58 -31.32 3.43
C GLU A 121 -21.57 -29.91 4.03
N TRP A 122 -20.62 -29.09 3.58
CA TRP A 122 -20.59 -27.68 3.94
C TRP A 122 -21.73 -26.90 3.28
N PHE A 123 -22.39 -26.05 4.06
CA PHE A 123 -23.33 -25.06 3.57
C PHE A 123 -23.03 -23.71 4.21
N VAL A 124 -22.78 -22.70 3.37
CA VAL A 124 -22.62 -21.30 3.80
C VAL A 124 -23.85 -20.52 3.34
N ASP A 125 -24.57 -19.93 4.29
CA ASP A 125 -25.76 -19.13 3.98
C ASP A 125 -25.40 -17.68 3.61
N GLU A 126 -26.37 -16.91 3.09
CA GLU A 126 -26.15 -15.52 2.68
C GLU A 126 -25.74 -14.59 3.83
N ASP A 127 -26.10 -14.94 5.07
CA ASP A 127 -25.68 -14.18 6.26
C ASP A 127 -24.24 -14.50 6.71
N GLY A 128 -23.57 -15.42 5.99
CA GLY A 128 -22.22 -15.90 6.28
C GLY A 128 -22.17 -16.99 7.35
N SER A 129 -23.32 -17.48 7.84
CA SER A 129 -23.35 -18.61 8.77
C SER A 129 -22.86 -19.88 8.09
N VAL A 130 -22.02 -20.63 8.79
CA VAL A 130 -21.42 -21.87 8.30
C VAL A 130 -22.11 -23.04 8.97
N SER A 131 -22.68 -23.94 8.17
CA SER A 131 -23.36 -25.14 8.62
C SER A 131 -22.78 -26.40 7.99
N LEU A 132 -22.95 -27.51 8.70
CA LEU A 132 -22.74 -28.87 8.19
C LEU A 132 -24.09 -29.56 8.06
N ILE A 133 -24.37 -30.09 6.88
CA ILE A 133 -25.53 -30.95 6.60
C ILE A 133 -25.02 -32.39 6.56
N LEU A 134 -25.61 -33.28 7.35
CA LEU A 134 -25.15 -34.66 7.44
C LEU A 134 -26.31 -35.61 7.68
N SER A 135 -26.09 -36.88 7.39
CA SER A 135 -27.11 -37.92 7.46
C SER A 135 -26.88 -38.80 8.68
N VAL A 136 -27.87 -38.86 9.57
CA VAL A 136 -27.78 -39.60 10.83
C VAL A 136 -28.71 -40.81 10.80
N SER A 137 -28.20 -41.97 11.22
CA SER A 137 -29.04 -43.15 11.49
C SER A 137 -28.94 -43.56 12.96
N THR A 138 -30.05 -44.07 13.51
CA THR A 138 -30.15 -44.62 14.86
C THR A 138 -30.29 -46.14 14.88
N THR A 139 -30.28 -46.79 13.70
CA THR A 139 -30.53 -48.23 13.54
C THR A 139 -29.43 -48.95 12.74
N GLY A 140 -28.24 -48.35 12.67
CA GLY A 140 -27.08 -48.92 12.00
C GLY A 140 -26.98 -48.56 10.52
N VAL A 141 -25.97 -49.14 9.85
CA VAL A 141 -25.63 -48.90 8.43
C VAL A 141 -26.71 -49.30 7.42
N ALA A 142 -27.60 -50.22 7.81
CA ALA A 142 -28.75 -50.67 7.01
C ALA A 142 -30.06 -49.95 7.42
N GLY A 143 -29.96 -49.01 8.37
CA GLY A 143 -31.07 -48.24 8.90
C GLY A 143 -31.49 -47.09 8.01
N GLN A 144 -32.60 -46.44 8.38
CA GLN A 144 -33.02 -45.21 7.71
C GLN A 144 -32.12 -44.04 8.13
N PHE A 145 -31.76 -43.21 7.16
CA PHE A 145 -31.00 -41.97 7.40
C PHE A 145 -31.92 -40.75 7.42
N GLN A 146 -31.68 -39.87 8.37
CA GLN A 146 -32.35 -38.59 8.52
C GLN A 146 -31.31 -37.47 8.36
N PRO A 147 -31.50 -36.52 7.43
CA PRO A 147 -30.64 -35.34 7.34
C PRO A 147 -30.81 -34.39 8.54
N TYR A 148 -29.69 -33.92 9.09
CA TYR A 148 -29.57 -32.94 10.16
C TYR A 148 -28.66 -31.79 9.72
N ARG A 149 -28.86 -30.62 10.33
CA ARG A 149 -27.87 -29.53 10.31
C ARG A 149 -27.24 -29.29 11.67
N LEU A 150 -25.97 -28.90 11.66
CA LEU A 150 -25.29 -28.21 12.76
C LEU A 150 -24.74 -26.89 12.22
N THR A 151 -24.88 -25.80 12.96
CA THR A 151 -24.35 -24.49 12.57
C THR A 151 -23.22 -24.11 13.53
N ALA A 152 -22.09 -23.67 12.97
CA ALA A 152 -20.98 -23.18 13.77
C ALA A 152 -21.42 -21.92 14.53
N THR A 153 -21.17 -21.88 15.84
CA THR A 153 -21.51 -20.72 16.68
C THR A 153 -20.36 -19.72 16.79
N ASP A 154 -19.21 -20.04 16.20
CA ASP A 154 -18.02 -19.21 16.17
C ASP A 154 -17.23 -19.41 14.87
N THR A 155 -16.42 -18.41 14.52
CA THR A 155 -15.63 -18.39 13.27
C THR A 155 -14.42 -19.33 13.29
N SER A 156 -14.08 -19.96 14.42
CA SER A 156 -13.02 -20.98 14.51
C SER A 156 -13.54 -22.40 14.28
N LEU A 157 -14.86 -22.53 14.02
CA LEU A 157 -15.58 -23.78 13.81
C LEU A 157 -15.41 -24.76 14.99
N ALA A 158 -15.20 -24.22 16.20
CA ALA A 158 -14.92 -25.00 17.40
C ALA A 158 -16.20 -25.44 18.11
N ASN A 159 -17.22 -24.60 18.11
CA ASN A 159 -18.48 -24.84 18.77
C ASN A 159 -19.62 -24.88 17.74
N TRP A 160 -20.60 -25.74 18.01
CA TRP A 160 -21.68 -26.06 17.11
C TRP A 160 -23.01 -26.02 17.84
N THR A 161 -24.07 -25.60 17.16
CA THR A 161 -25.43 -25.74 17.68
C THR A 161 -25.80 -27.21 17.83
N ALA A 162 -26.78 -27.49 18.70
CA ALA A 162 -27.40 -28.82 18.77
C ALA A 162 -27.91 -29.24 17.37
N PRO A 163 -27.74 -30.52 16.97
CA PRO A 163 -28.21 -31.00 15.67
C PRO A 163 -29.73 -30.81 15.53
N LYS A 164 -30.15 -30.19 14.42
CA LYS A 164 -31.57 -29.99 14.11
C LYS A 164 -31.96 -30.76 12.85
N PRO A 165 -33.01 -31.60 12.87
CA PRO A 165 -33.41 -32.34 11.69
C PRO A 165 -33.94 -31.38 10.63
N LEU A 166 -33.66 -31.67 9.35
CA LEU A 166 -34.25 -30.96 8.23
C LEU A 166 -35.72 -31.34 8.11
N ALA A 167 -36.60 -30.56 8.74
CA ALA A 167 -38.00 -30.93 8.92
C ALA A 167 -38.70 -31.09 7.56
N GLY A 168 -39.36 -32.23 7.33
CA GLY A 168 -40.02 -32.55 6.06
C GLY A 168 -39.15 -33.29 5.03
N LEU A 169 -37.81 -33.32 5.21
CA LEU A 169 -36.90 -34.13 4.40
C LEU A 169 -36.47 -35.34 5.21
N GLY A 170 -37.12 -36.48 4.98
CA GLY A 170 -36.94 -37.72 5.74
C GLY A 170 -38.26 -38.43 6.05
N PRO A 171 -38.22 -39.68 6.57
CA PRO A 171 -37.01 -40.48 6.80
C PRO A 171 -36.51 -41.16 5.51
N ASN A 172 -35.27 -41.66 5.57
CA ASN A 172 -34.58 -42.47 4.56
C ASN A 172 -33.90 -41.73 3.39
N PHE A 173 -33.23 -40.62 3.71
CA PHE A 173 -32.40 -39.86 2.77
C PHE A 173 -30.96 -39.72 3.27
N ILE A 174 -30.00 -39.88 2.36
CA ILE A 174 -28.56 -39.73 2.62
C ILE A 174 -27.91 -38.82 1.56
N ASP A 175 -26.66 -38.40 1.80
CA ASP A 175 -25.86 -37.56 0.91
C ASP A 175 -26.61 -36.27 0.52
N THR A 176 -27.15 -35.56 1.51
CA THR A 176 -27.97 -34.37 1.26
C THR A 176 -27.10 -33.15 1.00
N PHE A 177 -27.08 -32.69 -0.24
CA PHE A 177 -26.38 -31.47 -0.65
C PHE A 177 -27.35 -30.30 -0.77
N VAL A 178 -27.13 -29.25 0.00
CA VAL A 178 -28.00 -28.06 0.01
C VAL A 178 -27.36 -26.91 -0.74
N VAL A 179 -28.14 -26.25 -1.59
CA VAL A 179 -27.80 -24.98 -2.22
C VAL A 179 -28.95 -23.99 -2.07
N ARG A 180 -28.65 -22.72 -2.28
CA ARG A 180 -29.66 -21.66 -2.32
C ARG A 180 -29.86 -21.16 -3.74
N GLU A 181 -31.11 -21.07 -4.18
CA GLU A 181 -31.50 -20.54 -5.49
C GLU A 181 -32.71 -19.62 -5.32
N GLY A 182 -32.50 -18.32 -5.56
CA GLY A 182 -33.47 -17.29 -5.24
C GLY A 182 -33.77 -17.23 -3.74
N SER A 183 -35.04 -17.12 -3.38
CA SER A 183 -35.50 -17.05 -1.98
C SER A 183 -35.68 -18.42 -1.33
N LEU A 184 -35.28 -19.52 -1.98
CA LEU A 184 -35.54 -20.88 -1.52
C LEU A 184 -34.24 -21.68 -1.36
N TYR A 185 -34.25 -22.56 -0.37
CA TYR A 185 -33.26 -23.61 -0.21
C TYR A 185 -33.68 -24.81 -1.08
N GLN A 186 -32.69 -25.47 -1.67
CA GLN A 186 -32.85 -26.63 -2.55
C GLN A 186 -31.92 -27.73 -2.06
N ALA A 187 -32.44 -28.92 -1.83
CA ALA A 187 -31.68 -30.07 -1.35
C ALA A 187 -31.74 -31.18 -2.39
N PHE A 188 -30.56 -31.66 -2.80
CA PHE A 188 -30.40 -32.86 -3.61
C PHE A 188 -30.03 -33.99 -2.66
N ALA A 189 -30.90 -34.98 -2.52
CA ALA A 189 -30.73 -36.03 -1.53
C ALA A 189 -31.00 -37.40 -2.16
N LYS A 190 -30.15 -38.38 -1.84
CA LYS A 190 -30.33 -39.77 -2.28
C LYS A 190 -31.41 -40.44 -1.44
N ASN A 191 -32.47 -40.91 -2.08
CA ASN A 191 -33.47 -41.75 -1.46
C ASN A 191 -32.94 -43.17 -1.31
N GLU A 192 -32.79 -43.66 -0.08
CA GLU A 192 -32.18 -44.97 0.17
C GLU A 192 -33.09 -46.14 -0.21
N THR A 193 -34.39 -45.93 -0.42
CA THR A 193 -35.30 -46.98 -0.93
C THR A 193 -35.23 -47.06 -2.46
N SER A 194 -35.44 -45.93 -3.14
CA SER A 194 -35.58 -45.89 -4.58
C SER A 194 -34.24 -45.81 -5.33
N LYS A 195 -33.18 -45.39 -4.62
CA LYS A 195 -31.82 -45.14 -5.13
C LYS A 195 -31.76 -44.06 -6.22
N PHE A 196 -32.71 -43.13 -6.21
CA PHE A 196 -32.69 -41.90 -7.01
C PHE A 196 -32.17 -40.72 -6.20
N ILE A 197 -31.57 -39.73 -6.88
CA ILE A 197 -31.32 -38.40 -6.32
C ILE A 197 -32.60 -37.58 -6.52
N GLU A 198 -33.20 -37.13 -5.43
CA GLU A 198 -34.44 -36.37 -5.42
C GLU A 198 -34.16 -34.89 -5.06
N LEU A 199 -34.95 -33.99 -5.64
CA LEU A 199 -34.90 -32.55 -5.37
C LEU A 199 -36.01 -32.13 -4.41
N TRP A 200 -35.61 -31.45 -3.34
CA TRP A 200 -36.48 -30.93 -2.29
C TRP A 200 -36.28 -29.42 -2.16
N THR A 201 -37.30 -28.70 -1.71
CA THR A 201 -37.23 -27.25 -1.52
C THR A 201 -37.84 -26.81 -0.19
N ALA A 202 -37.29 -25.74 0.39
CA ALA A 202 -37.79 -25.15 1.63
C ALA A 202 -37.63 -23.62 1.64
N PRO A 203 -38.49 -22.89 2.38
CA PRO A 203 -38.33 -21.44 2.61
C PRO A 203 -37.26 -21.11 3.66
N SER A 204 -36.80 -22.09 4.44
CA SER A 204 -35.71 -21.96 5.40
C SER A 204 -34.86 -23.22 5.41
N LEU A 205 -33.59 -23.12 5.84
CA LEU A 205 -32.71 -24.29 5.96
C LEU A 205 -33.32 -25.37 6.89
N ASP A 206 -34.08 -24.97 7.91
CA ASP A 206 -34.76 -25.88 8.83
C ASP A 206 -35.96 -26.62 8.23
N GLY A 207 -36.44 -26.20 7.05
CA GLY A 207 -37.68 -26.66 6.46
C GLY A 207 -38.86 -25.68 6.66
N PRO A 208 -40.11 -26.14 6.50
CA PRO A 208 -40.45 -27.50 6.06
C PRO A 208 -39.99 -27.72 4.61
N TRP A 209 -39.25 -28.81 4.40
CA TRP A 209 -38.82 -29.29 3.10
C TRP A 209 -39.96 -30.02 2.40
N GLN A 210 -40.13 -29.75 1.11
CA GLN A 210 -41.18 -30.30 0.27
C GLN A 210 -40.57 -30.95 -0.98
N PRO A 211 -41.08 -32.10 -1.43
CA PRO A 211 -40.57 -32.75 -2.62
C PRO A 211 -40.92 -31.90 -3.86
N LYS A 212 -39.94 -31.66 -4.73
CA LYS A 212 -40.09 -30.91 -5.98
C LYS A 212 -39.80 -31.77 -7.21
N GLY A 213 -38.85 -32.71 -7.10
CA GLY A 213 -38.57 -33.72 -8.11
C GLY A 213 -38.26 -35.06 -7.44
N THR A 214 -39.07 -36.07 -7.68
CA THR A 214 -38.94 -37.41 -7.06
C THR A 214 -38.79 -38.48 -8.13
N SER A 215 -38.34 -39.69 -7.76
CA SER A 215 -38.05 -40.76 -8.73
C SER A 215 -37.00 -40.30 -9.78
N ASP A 216 -37.09 -40.74 -11.03
CA ASP A 216 -36.16 -40.35 -12.10
C ASP A 216 -36.53 -39.01 -12.78
N TRP A 217 -36.89 -38.00 -11.98
CA TRP A 217 -37.40 -36.73 -12.49
C TRP A 217 -36.44 -35.98 -13.42
N ALA A 218 -35.13 -36.21 -13.29
CA ALA A 218 -34.07 -35.62 -14.12
C ALA A 218 -33.53 -36.57 -15.19
N GLY A 219 -33.98 -37.83 -15.25
CA GLY A 219 -33.56 -38.80 -16.27
C GLY A 219 -32.13 -39.34 -16.10
N TRP A 220 -31.58 -39.34 -14.88
CA TRP A 220 -30.23 -39.85 -14.60
C TRP A 220 -30.18 -41.35 -14.30
N GLY A 221 -31.34 -41.95 -14.01
CA GLY A 221 -31.47 -43.33 -13.60
C GLY A 221 -31.25 -43.56 -12.10
N ARG A 222 -31.28 -44.84 -11.72
CA ARG A 222 -31.16 -45.32 -10.33
C ARG A 222 -29.73 -45.76 -9.98
N PHE A 223 -29.48 -45.99 -8.70
CA PHE A 223 -28.16 -46.35 -8.13
C PHE A 223 -27.15 -45.21 -8.16
N LEU A 224 -27.63 -43.99 -7.90
CA LEU A 224 -26.80 -42.79 -7.79
C LEU A 224 -26.60 -42.42 -6.32
N GLU A 225 -25.41 -41.92 -5.98
CA GLU A 225 -25.06 -41.40 -4.65
C GLU A 225 -24.13 -40.18 -4.73
N GLY A 226 -23.89 -39.55 -3.58
CA GLY A 226 -22.96 -38.42 -3.45
C GLY A 226 -23.20 -37.23 -4.38
N PRO A 227 -24.42 -36.64 -4.45
CA PRO A 227 -24.62 -35.42 -5.21
C PRO A 227 -23.74 -34.28 -4.67
N ALA A 228 -22.98 -33.64 -5.55
CA ALA A 228 -22.24 -32.41 -5.25
C ALA A 228 -22.63 -31.31 -6.24
N MET A 229 -22.94 -30.11 -5.75
CA MET A 229 -23.41 -29.01 -6.60
C MET A 229 -22.34 -27.93 -6.73
N ALA A 230 -22.13 -27.44 -7.95
CA ALA A 230 -21.30 -26.26 -8.22
C ALA A 230 -21.95 -25.37 -9.28
N ARG A 231 -21.67 -24.06 -9.27
CA ARG A 231 -22.09 -23.17 -10.36
C ARG A 231 -21.35 -23.51 -11.65
N THR A 232 -21.96 -23.31 -12.81
CA THR A 232 -21.24 -23.28 -14.10
C THR A 232 -20.75 -21.85 -14.38
N PRO A 233 -19.77 -21.64 -15.28
CA PRO A 233 -19.26 -20.29 -15.57
C PRO A 233 -20.33 -19.33 -16.13
N ASP A 234 -21.38 -19.86 -16.75
CA ASP A 234 -22.52 -19.10 -17.28
C ASP A 234 -23.64 -18.88 -16.25
N GLY A 235 -23.41 -19.17 -14.97
CA GLY A 235 -24.35 -18.94 -13.87
C GLY A 235 -25.41 -20.02 -13.71
N GLY A 236 -25.39 -21.06 -14.54
CA GLY A 236 -26.17 -22.28 -14.33
C GLY A 236 -25.63 -23.11 -13.15
N TRP A 237 -26.18 -24.31 -13.01
CA TRP A 237 -25.81 -25.28 -11.99
C TRP A 237 -25.33 -26.56 -12.64
N ARG A 238 -24.25 -27.12 -12.09
CA ARG A 238 -23.76 -28.46 -12.37
C ARG A 238 -23.94 -29.31 -11.13
N ILE A 239 -24.54 -30.47 -11.30
CA ILE A 239 -24.48 -31.55 -10.31
C ILE A 239 -23.44 -32.56 -10.75
N TYR A 240 -22.69 -33.08 -9.79
CA TYR A 240 -21.83 -34.24 -9.93
C TYR A 240 -22.39 -35.34 -9.05
N PHE A 241 -22.30 -36.60 -9.48
CA PHE A 241 -22.74 -37.73 -8.67
C PHE A 241 -22.07 -39.01 -9.14
N ASP A 242 -22.13 -40.04 -8.30
CA ASP A 242 -21.55 -41.33 -8.61
C ASP A 242 -22.59 -42.42 -8.82
N GLU A 243 -22.37 -43.24 -9.84
CA GLU A 243 -23.16 -44.44 -10.11
C GLU A 243 -22.41 -45.64 -9.53
N TYR A 244 -22.42 -45.73 -8.20
CA TYR A 244 -21.56 -46.59 -7.38
C TYR A 244 -21.51 -48.06 -7.82
N MET A 245 -22.61 -48.60 -8.38
CA MET A 245 -22.66 -49.99 -8.89
C MET A 245 -21.74 -50.21 -10.10
N SER A 246 -21.59 -49.20 -10.95
CA SER A 246 -20.76 -49.26 -12.15
C SER A 246 -19.38 -48.63 -11.96
N LYS A 247 -19.15 -47.98 -10.81
CA LYS A 247 -17.94 -47.19 -10.48
C LYS A 247 -17.67 -46.08 -11.50
N ARG A 248 -18.73 -45.49 -12.05
CA ARG A 248 -18.67 -44.36 -12.98
C ARG A 248 -19.13 -43.09 -12.30
N TYR A 249 -18.49 -41.98 -12.64
CA TYR A 249 -18.79 -40.66 -12.09
C TYR A 249 -19.28 -39.77 -13.21
N TRP A 250 -20.29 -38.98 -12.89
CA TRP A 250 -21.05 -38.24 -13.88
C TRP A 250 -21.23 -36.79 -13.46
N PHE A 251 -21.45 -35.94 -14.45
CA PHE A 251 -22.01 -34.61 -14.23
C PHE A 251 -23.23 -34.36 -15.11
N SER A 252 -24.07 -33.43 -14.70
CA SER A 252 -25.23 -32.95 -15.45
C SER A 252 -25.46 -31.47 -15.17
N ASP A 253 -25.87 -30.71 -16.18
CA ASP A 253 -26.04 -29.26 -16.08
C ASP A 253 -27.52 -28.86 -16.15
N SER A 254 -27.89 -27.83 -15.42
CA SER A 254 -29.20 -27.18 -15.40
C SER A 254 -29.01 -25.66 -15.52
N LYS A 255 -29.68 -25.03 -16.47
CA LYS A 255 -29.59 -23.57 -16.70
C LYS A 255 -30.85 -22.78 -16.34
N ASP A 256 -31.89 -23.45 -15.84
CA ASP A 256 -33.24 -22.87 -15.69
C ASP A 256 -33.84 -23.04 -14.29
N GLY A 257 -32.99 -23.00 -13.26
CA GLY A 257 -33.42 -23.10 -11.86
C GLY A 257 -33.90 -24.51 -11.47
N PHE A 258 -33.18 -25.52 -11.95
CA PHE A 258 -33.41 -26.95 -11.70
C PHE A 258 -34.66 -27.52 -12.35
N ARG A 259 -35.18 -26.91 -13.42
CA ARG A 259 -36.38 -27.42 -14.11
C ARG A 259 -36.01 -28.46 -15.16
N THR A 260 -34.92 -28.25 -15.88
CA THR A 260 -34.40 -29.19 -16.88
C THR A 260 -32.92 -29.47 -16.65
N TRP A 261 -32.53 -30.70 -17.00
CA TRP A 261 -31.16 -31.17 -16.89
C TRP A 261 -30.70 -31.77 -18.20
N THR A 262 -29.41 -31.58 -18.51
CA THR A 262 -28.77 -32.30 -19.61
C THR A 262 -28.73 -33.81 -19.32
N PRO A 263 -28.56 -34.67 -20.33
CA PRO A 263 -28.17 -36.06 -20.08
C PRO A 263 -26.88 -36.13 -19.24
N LYS A 264 -26.78 -37.12 -18.35
CA LYS A 264 -25.57 -37.34 -17.55
C LYS A 264 -24.36 -37.63 -18.47
N THR A 265 -23.25 -36.95 -18.22
CA THR A 265 -22.00 -37.08 -19.00
C THR A 265 -20.89 -37.61 -18.11
N GLU A 266 -20.14 -38.60 -18.60
CA GLU A 266 -19.10 -39.29 -17.81
C GLU A 266 -17.90 -38.37 -17.56
N LEU A 267 -17.30 -38.48 -16.36
CA LEU A 267 -16.01 -37.89 -16.01
C LEU A 267 -14.93 -38.97 -16.20
N PRO A 268 -14.26 -39.03 -17.37
CA PRO A 268 -13.44 -40.19 -17.74
C PRO A 268 -12.17 -40.33 -16.88
N GLU A 269 -11.59 -39.22 -16.42
CA GLU A 269 -10.39 -39.26 -15.55
C GLU A 269 -10.69 -39.79 -14.14
N LEU A 270 -11.95 -39.71 -13.72
CA LEU A 270 -12.39 -40.02 -12.36
C LEU A 270 -13.07 -41.40 -12.27
N SER A 271 -13.75 -41.83 -13.34
CA SER A 271 -14.41 -43.13 -13.46
C SER A 271 -13.44 -44.29 -13.26
N GLY A 272 -13.77 -45.17 -12.31
CA GLY A 272 -12.91 -46.24 -11.83
C GLY A 272 -11.87 -45.82 -10.78
N THR A 273 -11.58 -44.52 -10.60
CA THR A 273 -10.47 -44.02 -9.77
C THR A 273 -10.93 -43.52 -8.40
N VAL A 274 -11.80 -42.51 -8.37
CA VAL A 274 -12.27 -41.88 -7.12
C VAL A 274 -13.48 -42.62 -6.56
N ARG A 275 -13.93 -42.26 -5.35
CA ARG A 275 -15.25 -42.59 -4.81
C ARG A 275 -15.71 -41.51 -3.85
N HIS A 276 -16.92 -40.99 -4.08
CA HIS A 276 -17.55 -39.84 -3.41
C HIS A 276 -16.66 -38.57 -3.43
N PHE A 277 -17.26 -37.40 -3.55
CA PHE A 277 -16.52 -36.15 -3.64
C PHE A 277 -17.37 -34.94 -3.32
N THR A 278 -16.69 -33.83 -3.09
CA THR A 278 -17.27 -32.49 -3.16
C THR A 278 -16.47 -31.65 -4.13
N VAL A 279 -17.15 -30.78 -4.87
CA VAL A 279 -16.53 -29.88 -5.84
C VAL A 279 -16.78 -28.44 -5.41
N LEU A 280 -15.71 -27.73 -5.09
CA LEU A 280 -15.70 -26.30 -4.84
C LEU A 280 -15.37 -25.57 -6.14
N LYS A 281 -16.27 -24.69 -6.59
CA LYS A 281 -15.94 -23.71 -7.61
C LYS A 281 -15.36 -22.45 -6.96
N GLU A 282 -14.26 -21.99 -7.51
CA GLU A 282 -13.59 -20.74 -7.18
C GLU A 282 -13.49 -19.91 -8.46
N GLY A 283 -13.69 -18.60 -8.36
CA GLY A 283 -13.64 -17.72 -9.52
C GLY A 283 -14.80 -17.89 -10.52
N GLY A 284 -14.85 -16.99 -11.51
CA GLY A 284 -15.92 -16.85 -12.50
C GLY A 284 -17.37 -16.86 -12.01
N ASP A 285 -17.61 -16.55 -10.74
CA ASP A 285 -18.92 -16.08 -10.32
C ASP A 285 -19.02 -14.62 -10.75
N LYS A 286 -20.08 -14.25 -11.46
CA LYS A 286 -20.51 -12.85 -11.44
C LYS A 286 -20.96 -12.60 -10.00
N ALA A 287 -20.31 -11.65 -9.33
CA ALA A 287 -20.79 -11.09 -8.06
C ALA A 287 -22.33 -11.02 -8.11
N VAL A 288 -23.02 -11.48 -7.05
CA VAL A 288 -24.47 -11.23 -6.81
C VAL A 288 -24.75 -9.87 -7.38
N ALA A 289 -25.46 -9.79 -8.51
CA ALA A 289 -25.34 -8.66 -9.44
C ALA A 289 -25.22 -7.37 -8.64
N ALA A 290 -23.96 -6.93 -8.46
CA ALA A 290 -23.71 -5.66 -7.85
C ALA A 290 -24.54 -4.74 -8.72
N LYS A 291 -25.45 -3.98 -8.09
CA LYS A 291 -26.21 -2.93 -8.76
C LYS A 291 -25.26 -2.34 -9.80
N PRO A 292 -25.58 -2.44 -11.11
CA PRO A 292 -24.59 -2.29 -12.16
C PRO A 292 -23.70 -1.10 -11.83
N ALA A 293 -22.40 -1.35 -11.76
CA ALA A 293 -21.42 -0.39 -11.26
C ALA A 293 -21.76 0.97 -11.87
N GLN A 294 -22.19 1.91 -11.01
CA GLN A 294 -22.70 3.18 -11.51
C GLN A 294 -21.50 3.92 -12.09
N ALA A 295 -21.45 4.00 -13.42
CA ALA A 295 -20.48 4.84 -14.08
C ALA A 295 -20.74 6.29 -13.65
N HIS A 296 -19.69 6.94 -13.15
CA HIS A 296 -19.76 8.33 -12.73
C HIS A 296 -19.22 9.25 -13.83
N LYS A 297 -19.80 10.43 -13.97
CA LYS A 297 -19.29 11.45 -14.89
C LYS A 297 -18.34 12.37 -14.14
N ILE A 298 -17.10 12.46 -14.60
CA ILE A 298 -16.13 13.45 -14.11
C ILE A 298 -16.13 14.65 -15.07
N THR A 299 -16.35 15.83 -14.51
CA THR A 299 -16.26 17.13 -15.22
C THR A 299 -15.50 18.12 -14.35
N TRP A 300 -15.22 19.32 -14.87
CA TRP A 300 -14.55 20.37 -14.12
C TRP A 300 -14.89 21.75 -14.67
N ASP A 301 -14.59 22.78 -13.90
CA ASP A 301 -14.55 24.17 -14.33
C ASP A 301 -13.36 24.88 -13.65
N LYS A 302 -13.26 26.20 -13.80
CA LYS A 302 -12.18 26.99 -13.18
C LYS A 302 -12.07 26.87 -11.66
N TYR A 303 -13.10 26.35 -10.97
CA TYR A 303 -13.12 26.26 -9.51
C TYR A 303 -12.72 24.87 -8.99
N SER A 304 -13.32 23.80 -9.51
CA SER A 304 -13.15 22.46 -8.95
C SER A 304 -13.46 21.33 -9.96
N LEU A 305 -12.95 20.14 -9.66
CA LEU A 305 -13.42 18.89 -10.24
C LEU A 305 -14.83 18.59 -9.73
N MET A 306 -15.63 17.90 -10.53
CA MET A 306 -16.99 17.49 -10.20
C MET A 306 -17.20 16.01 -10.53
N VAL A 307 -17.84 15.28 -9.63
CA VAL A 307 -18.32 13.90 -9.82
C VAL A 307 -19.84 13.94 -9.83
N ASP A 308 -20.46 13.55 -10.94
CA ASP A 308 -21.92 13.62 -11.14
C ASP A 308 -22.51 15.02 -10.83
N GLY A 309 -21.77 16.07 -11.19
CA GLY A 309 -22.14 17.46 -10.92
C GLY A 309 -21.91 17.93 -9.48
N GLN A 310 -21.48 17.05 -8.57
CA GLN A 310 -21.08 17.42 -7.21
C GLN A 310 -19.61 17.83 -7.18
N ARG A 311 -19.34 19.04 -6.69
CA ARG A 311 -17.98 19.58 -6.61
C ARG A 311 -17.14 18.83 -5.57
N VAL A 312 -15.87 18.62 -5.91
CA VAL A 312 -14.89 17.90 -5.09
C VAL A 312 -13.73 18.83 -4.75
N PHE A 313 -13.41 18.94 -3.46
CA PHE A 313 -12.13 19.44 -3.00
C PHE A 313 -11.22 18.23 -2.76
N SER A 314 -10.27 17.96 -3.65
CA SER A 314 -9.30 16.88 -3.47
C SER A 314 -8.21 17.32 -2.52
N TRP A 315 -8.31 16.86 -1.27
CA TRP A 315 -7.29 16.99 -0.23
C TRP A 315 -6.48 15.69 -0.19
N GLY A 316 -5.46 15.65 -1.05
CA GLY A 316 -4.70 14.45 -1.36
C GLY A 316 -3.35 14.36 -0.66
N GLY A 317 -2.82 13.15 -0.58
CA GLY A 317 -1.48 12.89 -0.05
C GLY A 317 -0.78 11.79 -0.84
N GLU A 318 0.55 11.86 -0.93
CA GLU A 318 1.33 10.86 -1.66
C GLU A 318 1.68 9.64 -0.81
N PHE A 319 1.53 8.45 -1.40
CA PHE A 319 1.93 7.16 -0.85
C PHE A 319 2.50 6.24 -1.93
N HIS A 320 3.68 5.65 -1.69
CA HIS A 320 4.34 4.70 -2.60
C HIS A 320 4.31 3.27 -2.05
N PRO A 321 3.44 2.37 -2.57
CA PRO A 321 3.30 1.01 -2.05
C PRO A 321 4.59 0.18 -2.15
N PHE A 322 5.42 0.41 -3.19
CA PHE A 322 6.71 -0.27 -3.38
C PHE A 322 7.74 0.04 -2.28
N ARG A 323 7.56 1.12 -1.50
CA ARG A 323 8.38 1.43 -0.30
C ARG A 323 7.87 0.77 0.99
N VAL A 324 6.84 -0.07 0.89
CA VAL A 324 6.30 -0.89 1.99
C VAL A 324 6.16 -2.33 1.48
N PRO A 325 7.18 -3.19 1.63
CA PRO A 325 7.14 -4.57 1.14
C PRO A 325 6.30 -5.48 2.05
N SER A 326 5.12 -5.02 2.45
CA SER A 326 4.13 -5.72 3.28
C SER A 326 2.73 -5.24 2.91
N PRO A 327 2.04 -5.93 1.98
CA PRO A 327 0.77 -5.45 1.42
C PRO A 327 -0.34 -5.17 2.44
N ASP A 328 -0.39 -5.91 3.55
CA ASP A 328 -1.37 -5.67 4.60
C ASP A 328 -1.15 -4.32 5.30
N LEU A 329 0.10 -3.85 5.35
CA LEU A 329 0.43 -2.52 5.89
C LEU A 329 0.01 -1.38 4.96
N TRP A 330 -0.25 -1.61 3.67
CA TRP A 330 -0.79 -0.56 2.81
C TRP A 330 -2.13 -0.05 3.34
N ARG A 331 -2.99 -0.96 3.83
CA ARG A 331 -4.26 -0.59 4.46
C ARG A 331 -4.05 0.25 5.72
N ASP A 332 -3.04 -0.06 6.52
CA ASP A 332 -2.69 0.76 7.70
C ASP A 332 -2.37 2.20 7.31
N ILE A 333 -1.55 2.40 6.27
CA ILE A 333 -1.22 3.73 5.75
C ILE A 333 -2.45 4.45 5.22
N LEU A 334 -3.27 3.79 4.39
CA LEU A 334 -4.49 4.38 3.82
C LEU A 334 -5.50 4.78 4.91
N GLN A 335 -5.66 3.96 5.95
CA GLN A 335 -6.52 4.28 7.10
C GLN A 335 -6.00 5.48 7.89
N LYS A 336 -4.68 5.56 8.12
CA LYS A 336 -4.03 6.70 8.77
C LYS A 336 -4.18 7.97 7.94
N MET A 337 -4.00 7.91 6.63
CA MET A 337 -4.27 9.03 5.73
C MET A 337 -5.74 9.46 5.83
N LYS A 338 -6.70 8.54 5.70
CA LYS A 338 -8.12 8.88 5.81
C LYS A 338 -8.46 9.53 7.16
N ALA A 339 -7.93 8.99 8.25
CA ALA A 339 -8.14 9.52 9.60
C ALA A 339 -7.44 10.88 9.83
N SER A 340 -6.33 11.15 9.12
CA SER A 340 -5.64 12.44 9.11
C SER A 340 -6.29 13.46 8.16
N GLY A 341 -7.55 13.26 7.76
CA GLY A 341 -8.35 14.23 7.01
C GLY A 341 -8.19 14.19 5.49
N TYR A 342 -7.34 13.30 4.96
CA TYR A 342 -7.21 13.12 3.52
C TYR A 342 -8.44 12.45 2.92
N ASN A 343 -8.83 12.87 1.72
CA ASN A 343 -9.90 12.22 0.96
C ASN A 343 -9.41 11.61 -0.36
N THR A 344 -8.14 11.84 -0.72
CA THR A 344 -7.52 11.38 -1.95
C THR A 344 -6.13 10.84 -1.64
N VAL A 345 -5.69 9.80 -2.36
CA VAL A 345 -4.31 9.29 -2.33
C VAL A 345 -3.72 9.37 -3.73
N ALA A 346 -2.50 9.87 -3.85
CA ALA A 346 -1.71 9.83 -5.07
C ALA A 346 -0.69 8.68 -4.99
N ILE A 347 -0.55 7.94 -6.09
CA ILE A 347 0.27 6.71 -6.15
C ILE A 347 1.13 6.72 -7.42
N TYR A 348 2.45 6.63 -7.24
CA TYR A 348 3.40 6.24 -8.29
C TYR A 348 3.42 4.74 -8.56
N PHE A 349 3.75 4.37 -9.80
CA PHE A 349 4.03 3.01 -10.22
C PHE A 349 5.48 2.92 -10.74
N ASP A 350 6.32 2.15 -10.06
CA ASP A 350 7.73 1.98 -10.42
C ASP A 350 7.90 0.87 -11.49
N TRP A 351 8.06 1.25 -12.75
CA TRP A 351 8.24 0.30 -13.85
C TRP A 351 9.42 -0.65 -13.59
N GLY A 352 10.54 -0.15 -13.06
CA GLY A 352 11.70 -0.96 -12.74
C GLY A 352 11.47 -1.97 -11.62
N TYR A 353 10.58 -1.67 -10.67
CA TYR A 353 10.14 -2.59 -9.64
C TYR A 353 9.26 -3.73 -10.18
N HIS A 354 8.48 -3.44 -11.22
CA HIS A 354 7.53 -4.38 -11.83
C HIS A 354 8.10 -5.18 -13.01
N SER A 355 9.19 -4.74 -13.63
CA SER A 355 9.75 -5.36 -14.84
C SER A 355 11.24 -5.72 -14.69
N PRO A 356 11.55 -6.94 -14.21
CA PRO A 356 12.93 -7.39 -14.05
C PRO A 356 13.65 -7.60 -15.40
N LYS A 357 12.90 -7.91 -16.46
CA LYS A 357 13.37 -8.19 -17.81
C LYS A 357 12.35 -7.66 -18.82
N GLN A 358 12.82 -7.24 -20.00
CA GLN A 358 11.93 -6.79 -21.07
C GLN A 358 10.90 -7.88 -21.41
N GLY A 359 9.63 -7.49 -21.51
CA GLY A 359 8.52 -8.42 -21.74
C GLY A 359 7.98 -9.15 -20.51
N VAL A 360 8.62 -8.99 -19.34
CA VAL A 360 8.22 -9.64 -18.08
C VAL A 360 7.71 -8.59 -17.11
N TYR A 361 6.49 -8.79 -16.60
CA TYR A 361 5.83 -7.88 -15.67
C TYR A 361 5.20 -8.66 -14.52
N ASP A 362 5.43 -8.21 -13.29
CA ASP A 362 4.89 -8.80 -12.07
C ASP A 362 4.07 -7.79 -11.26
N PHE A 363 2.81 -8.12 -11.04
CA PHE A 363 1.86 -7.39 -10.20
C PHE A 363 1.29 -8.28 -9.10
N GLN A 364 2.06 -9.23 -8.57
CA GLN A 364 1.64 -10.15 -7.52
C GLN A 364 2.34 -9.85 -6.19
N GLY A 365 1.78 -10.34 -5.08
CA GLY A 365 2.42 -10.26 -3.76
C GLY A 365 2.74 -8.82 -3.34
N VAL A 366 4.02 -8.54 -3.07
CA VAL A 366 4.51 -7.18 -2.70
C VAL A 366 4.46 -6.16 -3.85
N ARG A 367 4.02 -6.59 -5.05
CA ARG A 367 3.87 -5.79 -6.26
C ARG A 367 2.41 -5.64 -6.69
N ASP A 368 1.46 -6.05 -5.86
CA ASP A 368 0.05 -6.09 -6.23
C ASP A 368 -0.61 -4.71 -6.26
N MET A 369 -0.60 -4.11 -7.43
CA MET A 369 -1.20 -2.80 -7.67
C MET A 369 -2.73 -2.84 -7.76
N ASP A 370 -3.32 -4.00 -8.08
CA ASP A 370 -4.78 -4.15 -8.08
C ASP A 370 -5.30 -4.10 -6.63
N ARG A 371 -4.59 -4.76 -5.73
CA ARG A 371 -4.91 -4.81 -4.31
C ARG A 371 -4.87 -3.44 -3.64
N VAL A 372 -3.84 -2.63 -3.87
CA VAL A 372 -3.77 -1.29 -3.23
C VAL A 372 -4.84 -0.34 -3.74
N LEU A 373 -5.19 -0.40 -5.03
CA LEU A 373 -6.28 0.39 -5.60
C LEU A 373 -7.64 -0.06 -5.07
N THR A 374 -7.84 -1.38 -4.90
CA THR A 374 -9.00 -1.94 -4.22
C THR A 374 -9.10 -1.47 -2.77
N MET A 375 -7.99 -1.49 -2.02
CA MET A 375 -7.95 -0.99 -0.65
C MET A 375 -8.30 0.50 -0.57
N ALA A 376 -7.79 1.33 -1.47
CA ALA A 376 -8.14 2.75 -1.49
C ALA A 376 -9.65 2.98 -1.67
N LYS A 377 -10.30 2.21 -2.55
CA LYS A 377 -11.76 2.20 -2.70
C LYS A 377 -12.47 1.81 -1.40
N GLU A 378 -12.07 0.70 -0.79
CA GLU A 378 -12.69 0.19 0.45
C GLU A 378 -12.54 1.16 1.62
N GLU A 379 -11.41 1.87 1.70
CA GLU A 379 -11.16 2.89 2.74
C GLU A 379 -11.80 4.25 2.40
N GLY A 380 -12.50 4.35 1.27
CA GLY A 380 -13.23 5.55 0.85
C GLY A 380 -12.31 6.72 0.48
N LEU A 381 -11.19 6.44 -0.18
CA LEU A 381 -10.26 7.41 -0.74
C LEU A 381 -10.41 7.45 -2.28
N TYR A 382 -10.46 8.65 -2.83
CA TYR A 382 -10.20 8.84 -4.26
C TYR A 382 -8.73 8.54 -4.57
N VAL A 383 -8.45 8.19 -5.82
CA VAL A 383 -7.09 7.90 -6.27
C VAL A 383 -6.69 8.80 -7.43
N ILE A 384 -5.49 9.37 -7.33
CA ILE A 384 -4.76 9.97 -8.45
C ILE A 384 -3.63 8.99 -8.82
N THR A 385 -3.68 8.47 -10.05
CA THR A 385 -2.67 7.49 -10.51
C THR A 385 -1.55 8.17 -11.27
N ARG A 386 -0.30 7.76 -11.05
CA ARG A 386 0.89 8.38 -11.66
C ARG A 386 1.80 7.31 -12.25
N ALA A 387 1.45 6.85 -13.45
CA ALA A 387 1.95 5.59 -14.01
C ALA A 387 3.27 5.69 -14.81
N GLY A 388 3.84 6.90 -14.90
CA GLY A 388 5.07 7.14 -15.64
C GLY A 388 4.84 7.25 -17.15
N PRO A 389 5.73 6.70 -18.02
CA PRO A 389 6.74 5.67 -17.73
C PRO A 389 7.93 6.09 -16.86
N TYR A 390 8.23 7.39 -16.80
CA TYR A 390 9.23 7.97 -15.90
C TYR A 390 8.54 8.58 -14.67
N VAL A 391 9.04 8.34 -13.46
CA VAL A 391 8.41 8.84 -12.21
C VAL A 391 9.36 9.62 -11.30
N ASN A 392 10.66 9.66 -11.58
CA ASN A 392 11.68 10.23 -10.69
C ASN A 392 11.67 9.59 -9.29
N ALA A 393 10.84 10.10 -8.37
CA ALA A 393 10.51 9.57 -7.04
C ALA A 393 11.70 9.22 -6.13
N GLU A 394 12.86 9.80 -6.39
CA GLU A 394 14.15 9.43 -5.80
C GLU A 394 14.52 7.94 -5.96
N LEU A 395 14.09 7.33 -7.07
CA LEU A 395 14.39 5.93 -7.42
C LEU A 395 15.62 5.81 -8.30
N THR A 396 16.35 4.71 -8.20
CA THR A 396 17.39 4.36 -9.18
C THR A 396 16.79 4.39 -10.60
N ARG A 397 17.47 5.08 -11.54
CA ARG A 397 16.97 5.33 -12.92
C ARG A 397 15.64 6.10 -13.00
N GLY A 398 15.20 6.71 -11.91
CA GLY A 398 13.91 7.41 -11.81
C GLY A 398 12.69 6.52 -12.09
N GLY A 399 12.81 5.23 -11.79
CA GLY A 399 11.77 4.22 -11.99
C GLY A 399 11.86 3.45 -13.32
N PHE A 400 12.86 3.71 -14.18
CA PHE A 400 13.08 2.86 -15.36
C PHE A 400 13.68 1.49 -14.99
N PRO A 401 13.31 0.43 -15.71
CA PRO A 401 13.87 -0.89 -15.49
C PRO A 401 15.36 -0.95 -15.89
N GLY A 402 16.10 -1.84 -15.25
CA GLY A 402 17.55 -1.96 -15.44
C GLY A 402 17.96 -2.20 -16.89
N TRP A 403 17.21 -3.05 -17.60
CA TRP A 403 17.46 -3.36 -19.00
C TRP A 403 17.30 -2.16 -19.95
N LEU A 404 16.54 -1.12 -19.56
CA LEU A 404 16.35 0.09 -20.38
C LEU A 404 17.64 0.90 -20.51
N VAL A 405 18.57 0.78 -19.55
CA VAL A 405 19.91 1.39 -19.62
C VAL A 405 20.65 0.99 -20.89
N ASN A 406 20.36 -0.19 -21.44
CA ASN A 406 21.02 -0.72 -22.64
C ASN A 406 20.43 -0.23 -23.97
N GLN A 407 19.32 0.51 -23.95
CA GLN A 407 18.72 1.06 -25.16
C GLN A 407 19.56 2.23 -25.70
N GLN A 408 19.81 2.23 -27.01
CA GLN A 408 20.54 3.33 -27.67
C GLN A 408 19.62 4.53 -27.90
N ALA A 409 18.30 4.30 -27.97
CA ALA A 409 17.31 5.36 -28.11
C ALA A 409 17.27 6.29 -26.90
N ARG A 410 17.11 7.60 -27.15
CA ARG A 410 16.93 8.60 -26.09
C ARG A 410 15.61 8.39 -25.36
N ALA A 411 15.66 8.21 -24.05
CA ALA A 411 14.47 8.06 -23.23
C ALA A 411 13.63 9.36 -23.22
N ARG A 412 12.35 9.25 -22.86
CA ARG A 412 11.41 10.39 -22.75
C ARG A 412 11.27 11.19 -24.06
N THR A 413 11.40 10.51 -25.19
CA THR A 413 11.21 11.05 -26.55
C THR A 413 10.35 10.12 -27.40
N ASP A 414 10.09 10.48 -28.66
CA ASP A 414 9.40 9.64 -29.63
C ASP A 414 10.31 8.60 -30.32
N ALA A 415 11.48 8.31 -29.75
CA ALA A 415 12.40 7.32 -30.30
C ALA A 415 11.75 5.91 -30.32
N PRO A 416 11.73 5.20 -31.47
CA PRO A 416 10.94 3.97 -31.62
C PRO A 416 11.24 2.84 -30.61
N GLU A 417 12.51 2.62 -30.27
CA GLU A 417 12.93 1.59 -29.31
C GLU A 417 12.40 1.90 -27.89
N TYR A 418 12.47 3.16 -27.46
CA TYR A 418 11.92 3.60 -26.17
C TYR A 418 10.39 3.52 -26.16
N ILE A 419 9.74 4.03 -27.21
CA ILE A 419 8.26 4.01 -27.33
C ILE A 419 7.73 2.58 -27.30
N THR A 420 8.39 1.63 -27.98
CA THR A 420 7.97 0.22 -27.97
C THR A 420 8.01 -0.38 -26.56
N ALA A 421 9.06 -0.10 -25.81
CA ALA A 421 9.21 -0.55 -24.43
C ALA A 421 8.19 0.11 -23.48
N ALA A 422 7.99 1.43 -23.63
CA ALA A 422 7.01 2.17 -22.86
C ALA A 422 5.56 1.76 -23.19
N ASP A 423 5.25 1.45 -24.46
CA ASP A 423 3.93 0.97 -24.89
C ASP A 423 3.55 -0.31 -24.14
N GLU A 424 4.50 -1.24 -24.04
CA GLU A 424 4.27 -2.50 -23.35
C GLU A 424 4.01 -2.26 -21.85
N TRP A 425 4.84 -1.45 -21.18
CA TRP A 425 4.61 -1.10 -19.78
C TRP A 425 3.24 -0.47 -19.56
N LEU A 426 2.91 0.56 -20.35
CA LEU A 426 1.64 1.28 -20.25
C LEU A 426 0.46 0.35 -20.49
N THR A 427 0.52 -0.54 -21.48
CA THR A 427 -0.53 -1.55 -21.71
C THR A 427 -0.80 -2.37 -20.46
N ARG A 428 0.27 -2.82 -19.78
CA ARG A 428 0.16 -3.68 -18.60
C ARG A 428 -0.41 -2.93 -17.40
N ILE A 429 0.12 -1.75 -17.09
CA ILE A 429 -0.34 -1.00 -15.91
C ILE A 429 -1.69 -0.31 -16.13
N ASN A 430 -1.96 0.22 -17.33
CA ASN A 430 -3.26 0.80 -17.66
C ASN A 430 -4.37 -0.23 -17.58
N ALA A 431 -4.11 -1.49 -17.95
CA ALA A 431 -5.08 -2.56 -17.76
C ALA A 431 -5.46 -2.77 -16.28
N VAL A 432 -4.52 -2.58 -15.35
CA VAL A 432 -4.81 -2.57 -13.90
C VAL A 432 -5.63 -1.33 -13.56
N ILE A 433 -5.14 -0.13 -13.88
CA ILE A 433 -5.78 1.14 -13.53
C ILE A 433 -7.21 1.22 -14.10
N ALA A 434 -7.45 0.74 -15.31
CA ALA A 434 -8.74 0.79 -15.99
C ALA A 434 -9.86 0.10 -15.19
N ARG A 435 -9.53 -0.95 -14.43
CA ARG A 435 -10.47 -1.66 -13.52
C ARG A 435 -10.83 -0.88 -12.27
N HIS A 436 -10.09 0.18 -11.95
CA HIS A 436 -10.25 0.96 -10.71
C HIS A 436 -10.76 2.37 -10.95
N GLN A 437 -11.22 2.68 -12.17
CA GLN A 437 -11.74 4.00 -12.50
C GLN A 437 -13.11 4.27 -11.86
N LEU A 438 -13.28 5.50 -11.38
CA LEU A 438 -14.59 5.97 -10.94
C LEU A 438 -15.56 6.10 -12.13
N THR A 439 -15.05 6.42 -13.32
CA THR A 439 -15.85 6.55 -14.56
C THR A 439 -16.41 5.23 -15.08
N THR A 440 -15.89 4.08 -14.65
CA THR A 440 -16.46 2.75 -14.93
C THR A 440 -17.30 2.21 -13.77
N GLY A 441 -17.37 2.94 -12.65
CA GLY A 441 -18.04 2.54 -11.41
C GLY A 441 -17.30 1.43 -10.63
N GLN A 442 -16.14 0.98 -11.10
CA GLN A 442 -15.44 -0.17 -10.56
C GLN A 442 -14.42 0.21 -9.47
N GLY A 443 -13.93 1.45 -9.44
CA GLY A 443 -13.06 1.94 -8.36
C GLY A 443 -13.20 3.43 -8.08
N THR A 444 -12.14 4.04 -7.55
CA THR A 444 -12.13 5.44 -7.10
C THR A 444 -11.04 6.29 -7.75
N VAL A 445 -10.42 5.82 -8.85
CA VAL A 445 -9.49 6.65 -9.62
C VAL A 445 -10.25 7.81 -10.28
N ILE A 446 -9.81 9.04 -10.01
CA ILE A 446 -10.43 10.29 -10.49
C ILE A 446 -9.58 11.10 -11.46
N ALA A 447 -8.27 10.84 -11.52
CA ALA A 447 -7.35 11.47 -12.46
C ALA A 447 -6.14 10.55 -12.73
N HIS A 448 -5.53 10.71 -13.90
CA HIS A 448 -4.38 9.93 -14.33
C HIS A 448 -3.27 10.84 -14.86
N GLN A 449 -2.09 10.76 -14.25
CA GLN A 449 -0.90 11.47 -14.71
C GLN A 449 -0.21 10.66 -15.80
N ILE A 450 0.12 11.34 -16.89
CA ILE A 450 1.09 10.84 -17.88
C ILE A 450 2.43 11.53 -17.66
N GLU A 451 3.53 10.79 -17.79
CA GLU A 451 4.88 11.32 -17.55
C GLU A 451 5.07 11.83 -16.10
N ASN A 452 6.21 12.46 -15.82
CA ASN A 452 6.53 13.17 -14.60
C ASN A 452 7.53 14.33 -14.83
N GLU A 453 7.13 15.57 -14.54
CA GLU A 453 8.03 16.74 -14.52
C GLU A 453 8.87 16.97 -15.80
N LEU A 454 8.40 16.53 -16.99
CA LEU A 454 9.06 16.84 -18.27
C LEU A 454 9.10 18.36 -18.52
N ASP A 455 10.26 18.99 -18.35
CA ASP A 455 10.46 20.42 -18.60
C ASP A 455 11.04 20.72 -20.01
N VAL A 456 11.19 19.69 -20.84
CA VAL A 456 11.67 19.79 -22.22
C VAL A 456 10.49 19.69 -23.20
N VAL A 457 10.25 20.76 -23.98
CA VAL A 457 9.06 20.92 -24.84
C VAL A 457 9.34 20.85 -26.34
N GLY A 458 10.43 20.19 -26.75
CA GLY A 458 10.83 20.03 -28.15
C GLY A 458 9.85 19.20 -28.98
N ALA A 459 10.00 19.22 -30.31
CA ALA A 459 9.13 18.46 -31.21
C ALA A 459 9.08 16.94 -30.92
N PRO A 460 10.21 16.26 -30.56
CA PRO A 460 10.17 14.87 -30.09
C PRO A 460 9.29 14.68 -28.85
N GLN A 461 9.43 15.55 -27.84
CA GLN A 461 8.68 15.49 -26.59
C GLN A 461 7.19 15.78 -26.80
N GLN A 462 6.84 16.71 -27.70
CA GLN A 462 5.44 16.96 -28.04
C GLN A 462 4.77 15.74 -28.69
N ARG A 463 5.47 15.04 -29.57
CA ARG A 463 4.96 13.78 -30.16
C ARG A 463 4.87 12.66 -29.12
N TYR A 464 5.87 12.56 -28.25
CA TYR A 464 5.87 11.61 -27.12
C TYR A 464 4.71 11.84 -26.15
N MET A 465 4.52 13.06 -25.65
CA MET A 465 3.41 13.40 -24.75
C MET A 465 2.06 13.11 -25.43
N LYS A 466 1.90 13.48 -26.71
CA LYS A 466 0.70 13.13 -27.47
C LYS A 466 0.48 11.62 -27.52
N TRP A 467 1.52 10.86 -27.81
CA TRP A 467 1.46 9.40 -27.83
C TRP A 467 1.06 8.83 -26.47
N LEU A 468 1.61 9.32 -25.35
CA LEU A 468 1.23 8.89 -23.99
C LEU A 468 -0.27 9.07 -23.73
N ALA A 469 -0.82 10.24 -24.07
CA ALA A 469 -2.23 10.53 -23.88
C ALA A 469 -3.12 9.64 -24.77
N ASP A 470 -2.74 9.44 -26.03
CA ASP A 470 -3.45 8.56 -26.96
C ASP A 470 -3.40 7.10 -26.47
N LYS A 471 -2.24 6.66 -25.96
CA LYS A 471 -2.02 5.32 -25.41
C LYS A 471 -2.88 5.06 -24.17
N ALA A 472 -2.86 5.97 -23.19
CA ALA A 472 -3.70 5.87 -22.01
C ALA A 472 -5.20 5.74 -22.38
N LYS A 473 -5.68 6.59 -23.32
CA LYS A 473 -7.07 6.52 -23.81
C LYS A 473 -7.36 5.21 -24.54
N ALA A 474 -6.45 4.75 -25.39
CA ALA A 474 -6.58 3.49 -26.13
C ALA A 474 -6.63 2.26 -25.20
N ASP A 475 -5.89 2.29 -24.10
CA ASP A 475 -5.88 1.23 -23.09
C ASP A 475 -7.08 1.30 -22.11
N GLY A 476 -8.00 2.24 -22.32
CA GLY A 476 -9.25 2.33 -21.56
C GLY A 476 -9.23 3.31 -20.38
N ILE A 477 -8.24 4.21 -20.29
CA ILE A 477 -8.27 5.31 -19.31
C ILE A 477 -9.27 6.38 -19.78
N THR A 478 -10.31 6.57 -18.98
CA THR A 478 -11.46 7.45 -19.22
C THR A 478 -11.60 8.58 -18.19
N VAL A 479 -10.77 8.59 -17.15
CA VAL A 479 -10.63 9.74 -16.23
C VAL A 479 -9.79 10.87 -16.87
N PRO A 480 -9.88 12.13 -16.39
CA PRO A 480 -9.08 13.23 -16.91
C PRO A 480 -7.57 12.95 -16.81
N ILE A 481 -6.86 13.28 -17.89
CA ILE A 481 -5.41 13.16 -17.99
C ILE A 481 -4.75 14.49 -17.63
N PHE A 482 -3.63 14.42 -16.91
CA PHE A 482 -2.80 15.58 -16.61
C PHE A 482 -1.31 15.25 -16.68
N HIS A 483 -0.50 16.29 -16.64
CA HIS A 483 0.94 16.24 -16.40
C HIS A 483 1.25 17.20 -15.24
N ASN A 484 2.23 16.86 -14.41
CA ASN A 484 2.72 17.74 -13.35
C ASN A 484 3.95 18.53 -13.84
N ASP A 485 3.75 19.81 -14.13
CA ASP A 485 4.84 20.69 -14.57
C ASP A 485 5.86 20.91 -13.44
N LYS A 486 7.16 20.79 -13.77
CA LYS A 486 8.29 20.95 -12.84
C LYS A 486 8.30 22.37 -12.29
N GLY A 487 7.74 22.57 -11.10
CA GLY A 487 7.47 23.92 -10.61
C GLY A 487 6.21 24.49 -11.26
N ARG A 488 6.32 25.57 -12.05
CA ARG A 488 5.16 26.26 -12.65
C ARG A 488 5.57 26.99 -13.92
N ASN A 489 6.04 26.26 -14.92
CA ASN A 489 6.56 26.87 -16.14
C ASN A 489 5.46 27.28 -17.12
N GLY A 490 4.26 26.69 -16.97
CA GLY A 490 3.18 26.82 -17.93
C GLY A 490 3.34 25.84 -19.09
N TYR A 491 3.99 24.70 -18.86
CA TYR A 491 4.18 23.67 -19.86
C TYR A 491 3.07 22.62 -19.81
N TRP A 492 2.75 22.08 -20.98
CA TRP A 492 1.73 21.04 -21.17
C TRP A 492 0.33 21.45 -20.71
N VAL A 493 -0.02 22.73 -20.83
CA VAL A 493 -1.37 23.23 -20.50
C VAL A 493 -2.40 22.63 -21.47
N PRO A 494 -3.66 22.44 -21.04
CA PRO A 494 -4.71 21.98 -21.94
C PRO A 494 -4.94 23.01 -23.07
N LYS A 495 -5.41 22.51 -24.21
CA LYS A 495 -5.82 23.36 -25.33
C LYS A 495 -6.84 24.40 -24.89
N GLY A 496 -6.66 25.65 -25.32
CA GLY A 496 -7.58 26.73 -24.98
C GLY A 496 -7.33 27.38 -23.61
N SER A 497 -6.15 27.17 -23.00
CA SER A 497 -5.67 28.01 -21.90
C SER A 497 -5.63 29.50 -22.32
N ASN A 498 -5.16 29.78 -23.55
CA ASN A 498 -5.04 31.12 -24.12
C ASN A 498 -4.18 32.11 -23.31
N VAL A 499 -3.28 31.60 -22.45
CA VAL A 499 -2.36 32.41 -21.65
C VAL A 499 -1.03 32.60 -22.40
N PRO A 500 -0.55 33.84 -22.63
CA PRO A 500 0.73 34.05 -23.30
C PRO A 500 1.90 33.39 -22.57
N GLY A 501 2.76 32.69 -23.32
CA GLY A 501 3.97 32.03 -22.81
C GLY A 501 3.77 30.60 -22.33
N THR A 502 2.55 30.06 -22.36
CA THR A 502 2.31 28.63 -22.07
C THR A 502 2.59 27.75 -23.28
N VAL A 503 2.86 26.47 -23.04
CA VAL A 503 3.03 25.44 -24.08
C VAL A 503 1.87 24.46 -24.00
N GLU A 504 1.08 24.33 -25.06
CA GLU A 504 -0.05 23.40 -25.09
C GLU A 504 0.41 21.95 -25.12
N GLY A 505 -0.27 21.10 -24.36
CA GLY A 505 -0.10 19.65 -24.32
C GLY A 505 -1.40 18.90 -24.60
N PRO A 506 -1.36 17.56 -24.57
CA PRO A 506 -2.53 16.71 -24.82
C PRO A 506 -3.40 16.49 -23.55
N ASN A 507 -3.13 17.24 -22.48
CA ASN A 507 -3.76 17.07 -21.18
C ASN A 507 -5.17 17.69 -21.13
N ASP A 508 -5.98 17.17 -20.22
CA ASP A 508 -7.32 17.70 -19.89
C ASP A 508 -7.23 18.75 -18.76
N LEU A 509 -6.28 18.55 -17.83
CA LEU A 509 -6.02 19.43 -16.69
C LEU A 509 -4.54 19.86 -16.69
N TYR A 510 -4.27 21.11 -16.32
CA TYR A 510 -2.91 21.55 -15.99
C TYR A 510 -2.67 21.35 -14.50
N ALA A 511 -1.62 20.60 -14.16
CA ALA A 511 -1.13 20.49 -12.81
C ALA A 511 0.33 20.93 -12.75
N PHE A 512 0.77 21.34 -11.57
CA PHE A 512 2.10 21.89 -11.38
C PHE A 512 2.57 21.62 -9.95
N ASP A 513 3.88 21.68 -9.73
CA ASP A 513 4.50 21.26 -8.48
C ASP A 513 5.12 22.42 -7.71
N GLY A 514 5.36 22.21 -6.42
CA GLY A 514 6.04 23.22 -5.62
C GLY A 514 6.47 22.75 -4.25
N TYR A 515 7.74 23.01 -3.95
CA TYR A 515 8.35 22.70 -2.65
C TYR A 515 8.86 23.97 -1.95
N PRO A 516 8.00 24.96 -1.68
CA PRO A 516 8.41 26.15 -0.97
C PRO A 516 8.63 25.81 0.51
N GLY A 517 9.30 26.69 1.26
CA GLY A 517 9.52 26.53 2.71
C GLY A 517 10.99 26.48 3.13
N GLY A 518 11.91 26.21 2.22
CA GLY A 518 13.35 26.16 2.51
C GLY A 518 13.81 24.84 3.11
N ASN A 519 15.07 24.80 3.55
CA ASN A 519 15.78 23.62 4.02
C ASN A 519 16.26 23.81 5.47
N CYS A 520 16.51 22.71 6.17
CA CYS A 520 17.25 22.75 7.43
C CYS A 520 18.65 23.36 7.25
N LYS A 521 19.21 23.88 8.36
CA LYS A 521 20.60 24.29 8.41
C LYS A 521 21.51 23.06 8.41
N VAL A 522 22.80 23.29 8.13
CA VAL A 522 23.82 22.23 8.10
C VAL A 522 23.99 21.49 9.44
N ASP A 523 23.57 22.07 10.56
CA ASP A 523 23.58 21.45 11.89
C ASP A 523 22.29 20.69 12.22
N SER A 524 21.45 20.42 11.21
CA SER A 524 20.14 19.76 11.33
C SER A 524 19.18 20.48 12.27
N THR A 525 19.24 21.82 12.30
CA THR A 525 18.23 22.66 12.98
C THR A 525 17.35 23.42 11.98
N PRO A 526 16.08 23.72 12.31
CA PRO A 526 15.20 24.47 11.41
C PRO A 526 15.79 25.83 11.01
N SER A 527 15.64 26.20 9.74
CA SER A 527 16.01 27.53 9.25
C SER A 527 14.93 28.56 9.56
N SER A 528 15.17 29.83 9.19
CA SER A 528 14.10 30.83 9.16
C SER A 528 12.97 30.36 8.22
N PRO A 529 11.69 30.60 8.56
CA PRO A 529 10.58 30.22 7.71
C PRO A 529 10.57 30.93 6.36
N GLY A 530 10.12 30.22 5.32
CA GLY A 530 9.88 30.79 4.00
C GLY A 530 8.59 31.62 3.91
N VAL A 531 8.45 32.39 2.83
CA VAL A 531 7.20 33.09 2.48
C VAL A 531 6.30 32.13 1.70
N ALA A 532 5.03 32.04 2.09
CA ALA A 532 4.02 31.25 1.39
C ALA A 532 3.64 31.97 0.09
N PRO A 533 3.74 31.28 -1.06
CA PRO A 533 3.52 31.92 -2.35
C PRO A 533 2.02 31.99 -2.71
N ASP A 534 1.64 33.05 -3.43
CA ASP A 534 0.33 33.18 -4.05
C ASP A 534 0.32 32.56 -5.46
N TRP A 535 -0.17 31.32 -5.59
CA TRP A 535 -0.19 30.55 -6.85
C TRP A 535 -1.58 30.31 -7.45
N GLY A 536 -2.57 31.06 -6.99
CA GLY A 536 -3.94 31.01 -7.52
C GLY A 536 -4.54 32.41 -7.68
N ILE A 537 -5.75 32.61 -7.18
CA ILE A 537 -6.54 33.84 -7.42
C ILE A 537 -5.91 35.14 -6.86
N TYR A 538 -4.91 35.04 -5.97
CA TYR A 538 -4.14 36.19 -5.46
C TYR A 538 -2.75 36.34 -6.11
N GLY A 539 -2.36 35.41 -6.98
CA GLY A 539 -1.05 35.42 -7.63
C GLY A 539 -0.91 36.52 -8.68
N THR A 540 0.33 36.69 -9.17
CA THR A 540 0.66 37.71 -10.20
C THR A 540 0.10 37.40 -11.59
N GLY A 541 -0.42 36.20 -11.81
CA GLY A 541 -0.96 35.77 -13.10
C GLY A 541 0.09 35.28 -14.12
N GLY A 542 -0.39 34.82 -15.28
CA GLY A 542 0.44 34.44 -16.44
C GLY A 542 0.94 33.00 -16.42
N ALA A 543 1.73 32.63 -17.44
CA ALA A 543 2.22 31.26 -17.63
C ALA A 543 3.00 30.70 -16.43
N LYS A 544 3.67 31.55 -15.65
CA LYS A 544 4.45 31.15 -14.46
C LYS A 544 3.76 31.44 -13.13
N GLY A 545 2.48 31.81 -13.16
CA GLY A 545 1.70 32.19 -12.00
C GLY A 545 0.98 31.03 -11.31
N GLY A 546 1.39 29.77 -11.55
CA GLY A 546 0.71 28.59 -11.02
C GLY A 546 -0.60 28.32 -11.76
N ALA A 547 -1.72 28.31 -11.04
CA ALA A 547 -3.04 27.98 -11.61
C ALA A 547 -3.48 28.92 -12.74
N SER A 548 -2.97 30.15 -12.74
CA SER A 548 -3.25 31.13 -13.80
C SER A 548 -2.68 30.78 -15.17
N ALA A 549 -1.81 29.76 -15.28
CA ALA A 549 -1.39 29.19 -16.56
C ALA A 549 -2.50 28.40 -17.27
N SER A 550 -3.57 28.04 -16.57
CA SER A 550 -4.75 27.38 -17.14
C SER A 550 -6.02 27.84 -16.41
N PRO A 551 -6.50 29.06 -16.69
CA PRO A 551 -7.57 29.71 -15.92
C PRO A 551 -8.95 29.04 -16.08
N ASN A 552 -9.10 28.11 -17.02
CA ASN A 552 -10.35 27.40 -17.32
C ASN A 552 -10.44 26.03 -16.63
N THR A 553 -9.39 25.59 -15.94
CA THR A 553 -9.33 24.33 -15.20
C THR A 553 -9.16 24.59 -13.71
N PRO A 554 -9.54 23.65 -12.83
CA PRO A 554 -9.31 23.80 -11.40
C PRO A 554 -7.82 23.93 -11.11
N ALA A 555 -7.48 24.77 -10.15
CA ALA A 555 -6.10 24.92 -9.68
C ALA A 555 -5.61 23.61 -9.05
N PHE A 556 -4.61 23.00 -9.68
CA PHE A 556 -4.14 21.65 -9.35
C PHE A 556 -2.64 21.65 -9.00
N LEU A 557 -2.34 21.44 -7.71
CA LEU A 557 -1.01 21.10 -7.22
C LEU A 557 -0.84 19.59 -7.20
N ALA A 558 -0.14 19.03 -8.18
CA ALA A 558 0.08 17.58 -8.24
C ALA A 558 1.10 17.13 -7.20
N GLU A 559 2.10 17.94 -6.88
CA GLU A 559 2.98 17.74 -5.73
C GLU A 559 3.21 19.06 -4.98
N PHE A 560 2.85 19.10 -3.70
CA PHE A 560 3.24 20.19 -2.81
C PHE A 560 4.02 19.66 -1.61
N GLY A 561 5.15 20.30 -1.30
CA GLY A 561 6.12 19.80 -0.33
C GLY A 561 5.54 19.54 1.06
N GLY A 562 5.33 18.27 1.38
CA GLY A 562 4.98 17.72 2.69
C GLY A 562 6.18 17.33 3.54
N GLY A 563 7.40 17.44 2.99
CA GLY A 563 8.67 17.13 3.63
C GLY A 563 9.82 17.37 2.65
N TRP A 564 10.95 16.69 2.80
CA TRP A 564 12.10 16.74 1.89
C TRP A 564 12.95 15.46 2.00
N PHE A 565 13.59 15.04 0.91
CA PHE A 565 14.49 13.88 0.92
C PHE A 565 15.83 14.22 1.57
N ASP A 566 16.57 13.21 2.03
CA ASP A 566 17.88 13.37 2.66
C ASP A 566 18.93 12.46 2.00
N TYR A 567 20.23 12.83 2.10
CA TYR A 567 21.31 12.29 1.28
C TYR A 567 22.47 11.70 2.09
N TRP A 568 23.26 10.84 1.45
CA TRP A 568 24.45 10.23 2.06
C TRP A 568 25.44 11.27 2.56
N GLY A 569 25.82 11.20 3.84
CA GLY A 569 26.76 12.14 4.45
C GLY A 569 26.15 13.44 4.99
N SER A 570 24.82 13.60 4.97
CA SER A 570 24.12 14.65 5.72
C SER A 570 24.16 14.38 7.24
N ASN A 571 23.67 15.31 8.04
CA ASN A 571 23.60 15.15 9.51
C ASN A 571 22.32 14.44 9.99
N GLY A 572 21.48 13.94 9.09
CA GLY A 572 20.20 13.30 9.41
C GLY A 572 19.10 14.35 9.56
N ASP A 573 18.48 14.74 8.45
CA ASP A 573 17.63 15.93 8.39
C ASP A 573 16.13 15.63 8.48
N TYR A 574 15.69 14.38 8.53
CA TYR A 574 14.25 14.06 8.53
C TYR A 574 13.49 14.60 9.76
N ASP A 575 14.04 14.49 10.97
CA ASP A 575 13.40 15.05 12.17
C ASP A 575 13.36 16.58 12.13
N CYS A 576 14.46 17.21 11.70
CA CYS A 576 14.49 18.65 11.47
C CYS A 576 13.45 19.08 10.41
N THR A 577 13.34 18.33 9.32
CA THR A 577 12.40 18.59 8.23
C THR A 577 10.95 18.44 8.70
N ALA A 578 10.66 17.46 9.56
CA ALA A 578 9.35 17.29 10.16
C ALA A 578 8.93 18.49 11.02
N LEU A 579 9.89 19.16 11.68
CA LEU A 579 9.67 20.38 12.45
C LEU A 579 9.58 21.62 11.55
N HIS A 580 10.53 21.79 10.64
CA HIS A 580 10.65 22.94 9.74
C HIS A 580 9.45 23.04 8.79
N ARG A 581 9.06 21.92 8.19
CA ARG A 581 7.82 21.76 7.40
C ARG A 581 6.71 21.14 8.25
N GLY A 582 6.63 21.54 9.52
CA GLY A 582 5.71 21.02 10.53
C GLY A 582 4.40 21.80 10.63
N VAL A 583 3.83 21.85 11.83
CA VAL A 583 2.53 22.48 12.15
C VAL A 583 2.38 23.90 11.57
N GLY A 584 3.38 24.77 11.78
CA GLY A 584 3.28 26.17 11.38
C GLY A 584 3.33 26.34 9.86
N TYR A 585 4.24 25.61 9.21
CA TYR A 585 4.32 25.53 7.76
C TYR A 585 2.99 25.07 7.14
N GLN A 586 2.38 24.00 7.65
CA GLN A 586 1.11 23.50 7.11
C GLN A 586 -0.01 24.53 7.22
N ARG A 587 -0.17 25.16 8.39
CA ARG A 587 -1.20 26.20 8.57
C ARG A 587 -1.00 27.37 7.62
N VAL A 588 0.23 27.89 7.53
CA VAL A 588 0.53 29.07 6.69
C VAL A 588 0.48 28.74 5.21
N PHE A 589 1.21 27.72 4.75
CA PHE A 589 1.34 27.40 3.34
C PHE A 589 0.06 26.75 2.80
N TYR A 590 -0.49 25.76 3.48
CA TYR A 590 -1.68 25.07 2.97
C TYR A 590 -2.94 25.93 3.18
N GLY A 591 -2.98 26.75 4.24
CA GLY A 591 -4.01 27.78 4.40
C GLY A 591 -3.96 28.82 3.27
N THR A 592 -2.75 29.24 2.85
CA THR A 592 -2.56 30.11 1.67
C THR A 592 -2.99 29.42 0.38
N ASN A 593 -2.79 28.10 0.25
CA ASN A 593 -3.32 27.34 -0.89
C ASN A 593 -4.86 27.34 -0.92
N ILE A 594 -5.51 27.12 0.23
CA ILE A 594 -6.98 27.21 0.34
C ILE A 594 -7.45 28.64 -0.02
N ALA A 595 -6.77 29.67 0.48
CA ALA A 595 -7.07 31.06 0.14
C ALA A 595 -6.91 31.35 -1.36
N ASN A 596 -5.92 30.73 -2.01
CA ASN A 596 -5.68 30.89 -3.44
C ASN A 596 -6.64 30.06 -4.33
N GLY A 597 -7.56 29.28 -3.74
CA GLY A 597 -8.56 28.51 -4.50
C GLY A 597 -7.99 27.23 -5.12
N LEU A 598 -6.92 26.67 -4.55
CA LEU A 598 -6.36 25.38 -5.00
C LEU A 598 -7.19 24.23 -4.46
N THR A 599 -8.07 23.68 -5.30
CA THR A 599 -9.06 22.66 -4.92
C THR A 599 -8.64 21.23 -5.27
N LEU A 600 -7.56 21.06 -6.04
CA LEU A 600 -6.90 19.78 -6.25
C LEU A 600 -5.47 19.86 -5.75
N GLN A 601 -5.12 19.10 -4.71
CA GLN A 601 -3.78 19.13 -4.10
C GLN A 601 -3.35 17.73 -3.67
N SER A 602 -2.07 17.38 -3.85
CA SER A 602 -1.43 16.23 -3.20
C SER A 602 -0.16 16.64 -2.45
N PHE A 603 -0.04 16.24 -1.18
CA PHE A 603 1.12 16.57 -0.35
C PHE A 603 2.19 15.46 -0.43
N TYR A 604 3.31 15.78 -1.07
CA TYR A 604 4.43 14.89 -1.34
C TYR A 604 5.56 15.10 -0.30
N MET A 605 5.88 14.15 0.59
CA MET A 605 5.18 12.90 0.91
C MET A 605 4.22 13.06 2.09
N THR A 606 3.16 12.25 2.09
CA THR A 606 2.34 12.03 3.30
C THR A 606 2.86 10.85 4.12
N TYR A 607 3.27 9.78 3.44
CA TYR A 607 4.08 8.70 4.00
C TYR A 607 5.15 8.31 2.97
N GLY A 608 6.43 8.46 3.33
CA GLY A 608 7.52 8.14 2.43
C GLY A 608 7.93 6.66 2.43
N GLY A 609 8.14 6.05 3.60
CA GLY A 609 8.49 4.63 3.76
C GLY A 609 9.98 4.31 3.62
N THR A 610 10.32 3.09 3.20
CA THR A 610 11.70 2.60 3.10
C THR A 610 12.05 2.28 1.65
N SER A 611 13.13 2.87 1.14
CA SER A 611 13.75 2.47 -0.14
C SER A 611 14.60 1.21 0.07
N TRP A 612 13.94 0.08 0.37
CA TRP A 612 14.57 -1.21 0.63
C TRP A 612 15.28 -1.78 -0.61
N GLY A 613 16.14 -2.77 -0.42
CA GLY A 613 16.96 -3.31 -1.51
C GLY A 613 17.81 -2.23 -2.18
N TRP A 614 17.88 -2.31 -3.50
CA TRP A 614 18.58 -1.37 -4.37
C TRP A 614 17.65 -0.34 -5.04
N LEU A 615 16.47 -0.08 -4.44
CA LEU A 615 15.55 0.98 -4.86
C LEU A 615 16.15 2.41 -4.88
N PRO A 616 16.97 2.83 -3.90
CA PRO A 616 17.39 4.24 -3.79
C PRO A 616 18.18 4.72 -5.01
N ALA A 617 17.95 5.96 -5.41
CA ALA A 617 18.87 6.70 -6.28
C ALA A 617 20.13 7.14 -5.51
N PRO A 618 21.23 7.52 -6.20
CA PRO A 618 22.44 8.07 -5.60
C PRO A 618 22.26 9.18 -4.55
N VAL A 619 21.22 10.00 -4.68
CA VAL A 619 20.99 11.18 -3.84
C VAL A 619 20.29 10.87 -2.52
N VAL A 620 19.84 9.63 -2.30
CA VAL A 620 19.12 9.21 -1.10
C VAL A 620 19.73 7.93 -0.52
N PHE A 621 19.53 7.72 0.77
CA PHE A 621 19.88 6.47 1.46
C PHE A 621 18.64 5.57 1.64
N THR A 622 18.73 4.55 2.49
CA THR A 622 17.67 3.53 2.63
C THR A 622 16.36 4.13 3.17
N SER A 623 16.41 4.91 4.25
CA SER A 623 15.21 5.57 4.77
C SER A 623 14.69 6.60 3.79
N TYR A 624 13.38 6.57 3.56
CA TYR A 624 12.66 7.60 2.85
C TYR A 624 11.56 8.17 3.76
N ASP A 625 11.86 8.38 5.05
CA ASP A 625 10.92 8.99 6.01
C ASP A 625 10.40 10.36 5.54
N TYR A 626 11.26 11.13 4.86
CA TYR A 626 10.93 12.39 4.23
C TYR A 626 10.56 13.53 5.22
N GLY A 627 10.55 13.29 6.53
CA GLY A 627 9.92 14.19 7.50
C GLY A 627 8.41 14.32 7.28
N SER A 628 7.76 13.29 6.71
CA SER A 628 6.35 13.31 6.33
C SER A 628 5.40 13.27 7.51
N ALA A 629 4.09 13.44 7.26
CA ALA A 629 3.08 13.46 8.32
C ALA A 629 2.96 12.13 9.07
N ILE A 630 3.14 11.03 8.33
CA ILE A 630 3.29 9.69 8.89
C ILE A 630 4.79 9.36 8.79
N ASP A 631 5.43 8.99 9.90
CA ASP A 631 6.84 8.60 9.92
C ASP A 631 7.09 7.21 9.30
N GLU A 632 8.34 6.86 9.02
CA GLU A 632 8.72 5.58 8.41
C GLU A 632 8.27 4.37 9.25
N ALA A 633 8.27 4.50 10.59
CA ALA A 633 7.75 3.52 11.55
C ALA A 633 6.21 3.53 11.68
N ARG A 634 5.53 4.30 10.81
CA ARG A 634 4.09 4.44 10.66
C ARG A 634 3.40 5.19 11.81
N GLY A 635 4.14 5.95 12.60
CA GLY A 635 3.61 6.86 13.62
C GLY A 635 3.03 8.15 13.04
N LEU A 636 2.05 8.73 13.73
CA LEU A 636 1.49 10.03 13.37
C LEU A 636 2.27 11.14 14.07
N ARG A 637 2.90 12.03 13.29
CA ARG A 637 3.53 13.25 13.83
C ARG A 637 2.48 14.33 14.12
N ASP A 638 2.85 15.37 14.87
CA ASP A 638 1.94 16.49 15.18
C ASP A 638 1.38 17.17 13.93
N LYS A 639 2.19 17.20 12.86
CA LYS A 639 1.77 17.70 11.55
C LYS A 639 0.62 16.88 10.93
N ALA A 640 0.47 15.58 11.25
CA ALA A 640 -0.71 14.80 10.85
C ALA A 640 -1.99 15.24 11.59
N ARG A 641 -1.85 15.75 12.83
CA ARG A 641 -2.99 16.26 13.62
C ARG A 641 -3.49 17.59 13.06
N VAL A 642 -2.61 18.45 12.58
CA VAL A 642 -2.99 19.68 11.85
C VAL A 642 -3.64 19.35 10.51
N MET A 643 -3.07 18.40 9.75
CA MET A 643 -3.71 17.92 8.51
C MET A 643 -5.13 17.42 8.75
N LYS A 644 -5.35 16.70 9.85
CA LYS A 644 -6.70 16.26 10.25
C LYS A 644 -7.64 17.44 10.43
N GLN A 645 -7.25 18.45 11.21
CA GLN A 645 -8.12 19.61 11.46
C GLN A 645 -8.48 20.35 10.16
N MET A 646 -7.50 20.55 9.27
CA MET A 646 -7.74 21.19 7.96
C MET A 646 -8.59 20.32 7.04
N GLY A 647 -8.35 19.01 6.99
CA GLY A 647 -9.14 18.07 6.20
C GLY A 647 -10.58 17.93 6.70
N GLU A 648 -10.78 17.91 8.03
CA GLU A 648 -12.12 17.91 8.65
C GLU A 648 -12.86 19.23 8.35
N PHE A 649 -12.16 20.37 8.37
CA PHE A 649 -12.72 21.66 7.95
C PHE A 649 -13.17 21.63 6.49
N ILE A 650 -12.31 21.15 5.58
CA ILE A 650 -12.64 21.01 4.15
C ILE A 650 -13.84 20.08 3.94
N ALA A 651 -13.88 18.95 4.65
CA ALA A 651 -15.00 18.02 4.58
C ALA A 651 -16.31 18.62 5.14
N ALA A 652 -16.22 19.56 6.08
CA ALA A 652 -17.37 20.20 6.69
C ALA A 652 -17.86 21.44 5.94
N VAL A 653 -17.03 22.08 5.11
CA VAL A 653 -17.32 23.35 4.43
C VAL A 653 -17.25 23.18 2.90
N PRO A 654 -18.27 22.56 2.27
CA PRO A 654 -18.27 22.30 0.82
C PRO A 654 -18.23 23.57 -0.04
N ASP A 655 -18.66 24.71 0.51
CA ASP A 655 -18.62 26.03 -0.15
C ASP A 655 -17.22 26.41 -0.65
N LEU A 656 -16.16 25.86 -0.04
CA LEU A 656 -14.76 26.07 -0.45
C LEU A 656 -14.46 25.63 -1.88
N THR A 657 -15.28 24.72 -2.44
CA THR A 657 -15.11 24.22 -3.81
C THR A 657 -15.46 25.24 -4.90
N ARG A 658 -16.03 26.39 -4.51
CA ARG A 658 -16.42 27.48 -5.42
C ARG A 658 -16.26 28.84 -4.73
N MET A 659 -15.04 29.34 -4.74
CA MET A 659 -14.69 30.60 -4.10
C MET A 659 -14.10 31.57 -5.14
N ASP A 660 -14.61 32.80 -5.17
CA ASP A 660 -14.01 33.92 -5.90
C ASP A 660 -13.32 34.89 -4.92
N LYS A 661 -12.44 35.74 -5.45
CA LYS A 661 -11.79 36.80 -4.67
C LYS A 661 -12.82 37.86 -4.26
N GLY A 662 -12.92 38.12 -2.96
CA GLY A 662 -13.77 39.16 -2.37
C GLY A 662 -13.11 40.54 -2.36
N GLU A 663 -13.83 41.52 -1.80
CA GLU A 663 -13.29 42.86 -1.56
C GLU A 663 -12.06 42.82 -0.66
N ALA A 664 -11.06 43.67 -0.93
CA ALA A 664 -9.84 43.71 -0.14
C ALA A 664 -10.14 44.09 1.32
N VAL A 665 -9.54 43.35 2.27
CA VAL A 665 -9.66 43.60 3.70
C VAL A 665 -8.39 44.29 4.19
N VAL A 666 -8.56 45.45 4.82
CA VAL A 666 -7.47 46.16 5.49
C VAL A 666 -7.58 45.92 7.00
N PRO A 667 -6.69 45.10 7.61
CA PRO A 667 -6.66 44.93 9.05
C PRO A 667 -6.13 46.19 9.74
N SER A 668 -6.40 46.34 11.04
CA SER A 668 -5.91 47.47 11.85
C SER A 668 -4.40 47.43 12.16
N ASN A 669 -3.70 46.37 11.71
CA ASN A 669 -2.26 46.17 11.88
C ASN A 669 -1.69 45.70 10.54
N ASP A 670 -0.75 46.46 9.98
CA ASP A 670 -0.18 46.27 8.64
C ASP A 670 0.77 45.06 8.52
N LYS A 671 1.21 44.53 9.66
CA LYS A 671 1.94 43.25 9.77
C LYS A 671 1.05 42.02 9.61
N VAL A 672 -0.25 42.20 9.40
CA VAL A 672 -1.22 41.12 9.17
C VAL A 672 -1.80 41.26 7.77
N ARG A 673 -2.02 40.12 7.10
CA ARG A 673 -2.76 40.04 5.85
C ARG A 673 -3.99 39.17 6.06
N VAL A 674 -5.13 39.61 5.52
CA VAL A 674 -6.39 38.86 5.52
C VAL A 674 -6.80 38.64 4.08
N TYR A 675 -6.70 37.40 3.59
CA TYR A 675 -7.33 36.99 2.33
C TYR A 675 -8.84 36.92 2.55
N HIS A 676 -9.63 37.28 1.54
CA HIS A 676 -11.09 37.29 1.63
C HIS A 676 -11.69 36.67 0.38
N ASN A 677 -12.30 35.50 0.54
CA ASN A 677 -12.95 34.77 -0.52
C ASN A 677 -14.46 34.72 -0.29
N VAL A 678 -15.23 34.73 -1.38
CA VAL A 678 -16.69 34.73 -1.35
C VAL A 678 -17.21 33.64 -2.26
N ASN A 679 -18.15 32.84 -1.74
CA ASN A 679 -18.96 31.98 -2.56
C ASN A 679 -20.24 32.75 -2.95
N ALA A 680 -20.32 33.19 -4.20
CA ALA A 680 -21.43 34.02 -4.67
C ALA A 680 -22.80 33.30 -4.68
N GLU A 681 -22.80 31.96 -4.70
CA GLU A 681 -24.02 31.15 -4.74
C GLU A 681 -24.64 31.01 -3.35
N THR A 682 -23.82 30.73 -2.33
CA THR A 682 -24.29 30.54 -0.95
C THR A 682 -24.25 31.84 -0.13
N GLY A 683 -23.47 32.82 -0.60
CA GLY A 683 -23.17 34.06 0.12
C GLY A 683 -22.24 33.86 1.31
N SER A 684 -21.53 32.72 1.39
CA SER A 684 -20.55 32.43 2.43
C SER A 684 -19.23 33.14 2.17
N HIS A 685 -18.56 33.53 3.24
CA HIS A 685 -17.27 34.21 3.20
C HIS A 685 -16.21 33.41 3.96
N LEU A 686 -15.04 33.26 3.35
CA LEU A 686 -13.83 32.73 3.98
C LEU A 686 -12.82 33.87 4.14
N TYR A 687 -12.32 34.05 5.36
CA TYR A 687 -11.20 34.92 5.67
C TYR A 687 -10.01 34.08 6.10
N VAL A 688 -8.88 34.19 5.39
CA VAL A 688 -7.63 33.50 5.76
C VAL A 688 -6.66 34.52 6.30
N VAL A 689 -6.31 34.41 7.57
CA VAL A 689 -5.38 35.32 8.25
C VAL A 689 -3.98 34.73 8.20
N VAL A 690 -3.00 35.53 7.78
CA VAL A 690 -1.56 35.23 7.88
C VAL A 690 -0.79 36.48 8.29
N HIS A 691 0.47 36.33 8.68
CA HIS A 691 1.38 37.46 8.81
C HIS A 691 1.67 38.12 7.43
N ASN A 692 2.12 39.37 7.46
CA ASN A 692 2.60 40.12 6.31
C ASN A 692 4.02 40.67 6.57
N PRO A 693 5.09 40.07 5.99
CA PRO A 693 5.07 38.86 5.16
C PRO A 693 4.73 37.59 5.97
N SER A 694 4.27 36.53 5.30
CA SER A 694 3.80 35.30 5.97
C SER A 694 4.91 34.52 6.70
N SER A 695 6.17 34.83 6.43
CA SER A 695 7.33 34.27 7.12
C SER A 695 7.57 34.88 8.49
N ALA A 696 6.88 35.97 8.84
CA ALA A 696 7.12 36.65 10.10
C ALA A 696 6.74 35.78 11.31
N THR A 697 7.47 36.00 12.41
CA THR A 697 7.39 35.20 13.63
C THR A 697 6.86 36.00 14.83
N GLY A 698 6.21 37.13 14.57
CA GLY A 698 5.69 38.06 15.59
C GLY A 698 4.46 37.55 16.32
N ASP A 699 3.88 38.39 17.17
CA ASP A 699 2.61 38.12 17.86
C ASP A 699 1.76 39.39 17.79
N GLU A 700 0.78 39.38 16.90
CA GLU A 700 0.10 40.58 16.44
C GLU A 700 -1.38 40.51 16.80
N ALA A 701 -1.84 41.44 17.64
CA ALA A 701 -3.27 41.70 17.83
C ALA A 701 -3.78 42.66 16.76
N PHE A 702 -4.99 42.43 16.25
CA PHE A 702 -5.59 43.22 15.20
C PHE A 702 -7.11 43.11 15.21
N THR A 703 -7.75 44.00 14.45
CA THR A 703 -9.16 43.90 14.09
C THR A 703 -9.31 43.99 12.59
N PHE A 704 -10.39 43.46 12.03
CA PHE A 704 -10.74 43.67 10.63
C PHE A 704 -12.26 43.73 10.47
N LYS A 705 -12.71 44.35 9.38
CA LYS A 705 -14.14 44.47 9.08
C LYS A 705 -14.63 43.22 8.34
N VAL A 706 -15.74 42.67 8.81
CA VAL A 706 -16.52 41.65 8.12
C VAL A 706 -17.81 42.30 7.65
N LYS A 707 -17.96 42.41 6.32
CA LYS A 707 -19.14 42.98 5.67
C LYS A 707 -19.78 41.90 4.82
N THR A 708 -20.97 41.46 5.23
CA THR A 708 -21.69 40.34 4.61
C THR A 708 -23.18 40.67 4.51
N ARG A 709 -23.98 39.74 3.98
CA ARG A 709 -25.45 39.88 3.99
C ARG A 709 -26.07 39.90 5.38
N ASP A 710 -25.33 39.45 6.40
CA ASP A 710 -25.82 39.46 7.79
C ASP A 710 -25.54 40.78 8.53
N GLY A 711 -24.76 41.70 7.94
CA GLY A 711 -24.42 43.00 8.51
C GLY A 711 -22.93 43.35 8.40
N GLU A 712 -22.54 44.45 9.04
CA GLU A 712 -21.14 44.88 9.18
C GLU A 712 -20.69 44.74 10.63
N TYR A 713 -19.54 44.09 10.84
CA TYR A 713 -18.97 43.77 12.13
C TYR A 713 -17.47 44.08 12.16
N VAL A 714 -16.96 44.48 13.32
CA VAL A 714 -15.51 44.61 13.57
C VAL A 714 -15.09 43.40 14.39
N VAL A 715 -14.25 42.55 13.80
CA VAL A 715 -13.86 41.26 14.38
C VAL A 715 -12.47 41.38 15.00
N PRO A 716 -12.31 41.19 16.32
CA PRO A 716 -11.01 41.14 16.96
C PRO A 716 -10.33 39.78 16.73
N SER A 717 -9.01 39.79 16.52
CA SER A 717 -8.24 38.57 16.39
C SER A 717 -6.77 38.81 16.78
N ARG A 718 -6.01 37.72 16.85
CA ARG A 718 -4.58 37.70 17.17
C ARG A 718 -3.91 36.61 16.38
N ILE A 719 -2.70 36.83 15.89
CA ILE A 719 -1.96 35.81 15.14
C ILE A 719 -0.52 35.74 15.64
N LYS A 720 -0.09 34.52 15.99
CA LYS A 720 1.29 34.22 16.41
C LYS A 720 2.13 33.79 15.21
N GLY A 721 3.44 33.87 15.38
CA GLY A 721 4.42 33.51 14.36
C GLY A 721 4.18 32.11 13.82
N GLN A 722 4.30 31.95 12.50
CA GLN A 722 4.05 30.68 11.81
C GLN A 722 2.66 30.08 12.11
N ASP A 723 1.63 30.93 12.20
CA ASP A 723 0.25 30.51 12.33
C ASP A 723 -0.61 31.07 11.18
N SER A 724 -1.76 30.45 10.96
CA SER A 724 -2.82 30.94 10.07
C SER A 724 -4.18 30.59 10.67
N LYS A 725 -5.22 31.34 10.30
CA LYS A 725 -6.61 31.08 10.71
C LYS A 725 -7.54 31.04 9.51
N LEU A 726 -8.37 30.01 9.42
CA LEU A 726 -9.44 29.83 8.43
C LEU A 726 -10.78 30.21 9.07
N LEU A 727 -11.21 31.46 8.89
CA LEU A 727 -12.39 32.02 9.55
C LEU A 727 -13.58 32.09 8.58
N MET A 728 -14.73 31.59 8.99
CA MET A 728 -15.96 31.64 8.19
C MET A 728 -16.92 32.72 8.70
N ALA A 729 -17.60 33.38 7.76
CA ALA A 729 -18.68 34.32 8.04
C ALA A 729 -19.82 34.14 7.05
N SER A 730 -21.02 34.55 7.45
CA SER A 730 -22.23 34.43 6.63
C SER A 730 -22.47 33.00 6.11
N TYR A 731 -22.19 32.01 6.96
CA TYR A 731 -22.13 30.59 6.60
C TYR A 731 -23.25 29.79 7.26
N ASP A 732 -23.79 28.81 6.55
CA ASP A 732 -24.80 27.89 7.08
C ASP A 732 -24.12 26.69 7.76
N LEU A 733 -24.01 26.77 9.09
CA LEU A 733 -23.41 25.76 9.96
C LEU A 733 -24.46 24.70 10.31
N GLY A 734 -24.77 23.83 9.34
CA GLY A 734 -25.87 22.87 9.48
C GLY A 734 -27.23 23.56 9.45
N GLY A 735 -28.04 23.41 10.50
CA GLY A 735 -29.28 24.18 10.68
C GLY A 735 -29.06 25.59 11.24
N GLN A 736 -27.82 25.94 11.58
CA GLN A 736 -27.45 27.21 12.21
C GLN A 736 -26.99 28.24 11.17
N ARG A 737 -27.08 29.52 11.53
CA ARG A 737 -26.53 30.61 10.73
C ARG A 737 -25.38 31.25 11.47
N LEU A 738 -24.17 30.98 11.02
CA LEU A 738 -22.96 31.59 11.53
C LEU A 738 -22.79 32.98 10.89
N VAL A 739 -22.98 34.03 11.68
CA VAL A 739 -22.72 35.40 11.25
C VAL A 739 -21.22 35.59 11.08
N TYR A 740 -20.44 35.28 12.12
CA TYR A 740 -18.99 35.11 12.07
C TYR A 740 -18.48 34.35 13.30
N SER A 741 -17.26 33.84 13.24
CA SER A 741 -16.51 33.31 14.39
C SER A 741 -15.04 33.69 14.30
N THR A 742 -14.41 33.97 15.44
CA THR A 742 -12.95 34.10 15.56
C THR A 742 -12.27 32.76 15.80
N SER A 743 -13.04 31.72 16.12
CA SER A 743 -12.63 30.31 16.15
C SER A 743 -12.78 29.69 14.76
N GLU A 744 -11.86 28.78 14.43
CA GLU A 744 -11.90 27.98 13.20
C GLU A 744 -12.91 26.84 13.35
N ILE A 745 -13.65 26.53 12.29
CA ILE A 745 -14.49 25.34 12.25
C ILE A 745 -13.57 24.14 12.06
N GLN A 746 -13.56 23.18 12.99
CA GLN A 746 -12.94 21.89 12.73
C GLN A 746 -13.92 20.96 12.01
N THR A 747 -15.16 20.87 12.49
CA THR A 747 -16.19 20.03 11.87
C THR A 747 -17.59 20.44 12.34
N HIS A 748 -18.61 20.12 11.54
CA HIS A 748 -20.01 20.07 12.00
C HIS A 748 -20.77 18.92 11.33
N LEU A 749 -21.77 18.41 12.03
CA LEU A 749 -22.52 17.19 11.71
C LEU A 749 -23.97 17.35 12.14
N LYS A 750 -24.88 16.63 11.46
CA LYS A 750 -26.20 16.36 12.02
C LYS A 750 -26.06 15.35 13.15
N TRP A 751 -26.74 15.60 14.27
CA TRP A 751 -26.68 14.73 15.43
C TRP A 751 -28.03 14.70 16.16
N ASN A 752 -28.69 13.54 16.12
CA ASN A 752 -30.06 13.34 16.60
C ASN A 752 -31.03 14.35 15.95
N GLU A 753 -31.90 15.00 16.73
CA GLU A 753 -32.80 16.04 16.27
C GLU A 753 -32.13 17.42 15.97
N GLY A 754 -30.81 17.53 16.10
CA GLY A 754 -30.09 18.81 16.02
C GLY A 754 -28.78 18.77 15.26
N ASP A 755 -27.94 19.75 15.55
CA ASP A 755 -26.59 19.93 15.01
C ASP A 755 -25.53 19.73 16.11
N LEU A 756 -24.38 19.22 15.71
CA LEU A 756 -23.15 19.15 16.51
C LEU A 756 -22.06 19.90 15.77
N ALA A 757 -21.41 20.87 16.41
CA ALA A 757 -20.31 21.62 15.83
C ALA A 757 -19.10 21.65 16.80
N LEU A 758 -17.90 21.54 16.24
CA LEU A 758 -16.64 21.71 16.95
C LEU A 758 -15.88 22.88 16.33
N LEU A 759 -15.69 23.93 17.13
CA LEU A 759 -14.85 25.07 16.80
C LEU A 759 -13.62 25.07 17.69
N TYR A 760 -12.49 25.56 17.17
CA TYR A 760 -11.26 25.65 17.93
C TYR A 760 -10.49 26.95 17.69
N GLY A 761 -9.60 27.27 18.63
CA GLY A 761 -8.67 28.39 18.54
C GLY A 761 -7.38 28.06 19.29
N ARG A 762 -6.41 28.99 19.31
CA ARG A 762 -5.14 28.72 20.00
C ARG A 762 -5.32 28.86 21.51
N ALA A 763 -4.61 28.05 22.28
CA ALA A 763 -4.71 28.03 23.73
C ALA A 763 -4.50 29.45 24.32
N GLY A 764 -5.43 29.86 25.19
CA GLY A 764 -5.46 31.15 25.86
C GLY A 764 -5.97 32.32 25.03
N GLU A 765 -6.23 32.17 23.73
CA GLU A 765 -6.79 33.26 22.91
C GLU A 765 -8.28 33.48 23.22
N ALA A 766 -8.71 34.74 23.17
CA ALA A 766 -10.12 35.09 23.27
C ALA A 766 -10.88 34.63 22.01
N GLY A 767 -12.04 34.00 22.21
CA GLY A 767 -12.95 33.55 21.18
C GLY A 767 -14.27 34.32 21.21
N GLU A 768 -14.82 34.58 20.03
CA GLU A 768 -16.14 35.18 19.82
C GLU A 768 -16.83 34.44 18.67
N THR A 769 -18.04 33.91 18.92
CA THR A 769 -18.90 33.29 17.91
C THR A 769 -20.26 33.97 17.91
N VAL A 770 -20.73 34.41 16.75
CA VAL A 770 -22.04 35.06 16.60
C VAL A 770 -22.94 34.24 15.69
N LEU A 771 -24.12 33.87 16.21
CA LEU A 771 -25.14 33.08 15.53
C LEU A 771 -26.43 33.88 15.38
N ARG A 772 -27.13 33.75 14.25
CA ARG A 772 -28.38 34.50 13.97
C ARG A 772 -29.63 33.69 14.31
N TYR A 773 -30.54 34.21 15.11
CA TYR A 773 -31.83 33.60 15.46
C TYR A 773 -33.01 34.55 15.22
N ALA A 774 -34.22 33.99 15.03
CA ALA A 774 -35.44 34.77 14.84
C ALA A 774 -35.98 35.39 16.14
N GLY A 775 -35.58 34.83 17.29
CA GLY A 775 -35.89 35.32 18.63
C GLY A 775 -34.89 34.74 19.63
N ALA A 776 -34.91 35.22 20.87
CA ALA A 776 -33.91 34.84 21.88
C ALA A 776 -33.88 33.31 22.09
N PRO A 777 -32.77 32.61 21.78
CA PRO A 777 -32.64 31.19 22.07
C PRO A 777 -32.32 30.96 23.55
N LYS A 778 -32.58 29.75 24.06
CA LYS A 778 -32.08 29.31 25.35
C LYS A 778 -30.64 28.80 25.20
N VAL A 779 -29.72 29.39 25.95
CA VAL A 779 -28.31 28.99 26.02
C VAL A 779 -28.03 28.31 27.36
N GLU A 780 -27.53 27.08 27.30
CA GLU A 780 -27.14 26.29 28.46
C GLU A 780 -25.64 25.99 28.37
N ILE A 781 -24.87 26.47 29.36
CA ILE A 781 -23.45 26.13 29.48
C ILE A 781 -23.35 24.82 30.24
N ILE A 782 -22.97 23.74 29.56
CA ILE A 782 -22.87 22.40 30.14
C ILE A 782 -21.52 22.23 30.83
N GLU A 783 -20.45 22.76 30.24
CA GLU A 783 -19.07 22.68 30.71
C GLU A 783 -18.28 23.90 30.20
N GLY A 784 -17.34 24.40 31.02
CA GLY A 784 -16.44 25.50 30.66
C GLY A 784 -17.01 26.91 30.87
N ASP A 785 -16.16 27.91 30.64
CA ASP A 785 -16.46 29.32 30.89
C ASP A 785 -16.85 30.04 29.59
N VAL A 786 -18.15 30.20 29.36
CA VAL A 786 -18.71 30.88 28.18
C VAL A 786 -19.76 31.89 28.62
N ALA A 787 -19.58 33.15 28.22
CA ALA A 787 -20.60 34.18 28.37
C ALA A 787 -21.45 34.28 27.11
N SER A 788 -22.74 34.59 27.27
CA SER A 788 -23.68 34.75 26.16
C SER A 788 -24.50 36.04 26.28
N SER A 789 -24.82 36.66 25.15
CA SER A 789 -25.70 37.83 25.07
C SER A 789 -26.51 37.80 23.77
N PHE A 790 -27.76 38.27 23.81
CA PHE A 790 -28.64 38.28 22.64
C PHE A 790 -29.07 39.71 22.30
N ASP A 791 -28.75 40.16 21.09
CA ASP A 791 -29.23 41.42 20.51
C ASP A 791 -30.54 41.15 19.77
N ALA A 792 -31.67 41.55 20.35
CA ALA A 792 -32.98 41.33 19.77
C ALA A 792 -33.25 42.14 18.49
N ALA A 793 -32.56 43.27 18.29
CA ALA A 793 -32.75 44.09 17.10
C ALA A 793 -32.10 43.45 15.86
N LYS A 794 -30.96 42.79 16.07
CA LYS A 794 -30.24 42.07 14.99
C LYS A 794 -30.59 40.59 14.92
N GLY A 795 -31.10 40.02 16.02
CA GLY A 795 -31.23 38.58 16.20
C GLY A 795 -29.90 37.88 16.47
N ASP A 796 -28.87 38.61 16.89
CA ASP A 796 -27.52 38.09 17.07
C ASP A 796 -27.36 37.51 18.48
N LEU A 797 -27.13 36.20 18.57
CA LEU A 797 -26.60 35.56 19.77
C LEU A 797 -25.07 35.60 19.70
N ARG A 798 -24.44 36.35 20.61
CA ARG A 798 -23.00 36.40 20.77
C ARG A 798 -22.55 35.52 21.93
N LEU A 799 -21.60 34.64 21.67
CA LEU A 799 -20.86 33.85 22.66
C LEU A 799 -19.43 34.36 22.75
N THR A 800 -18.92 34.58 23.96
CA THR A 800 -17.53 34.98 24.22
C THR A 800 -16.89 34.05 25.24
N TYR A 801 -15.65 33.66 24.98
CA TYR A 801 -14.94 32.63 25.76
C TYR A 801 -13.42 32.79 25.61
N ALA A 802 -12.67 32.04 26.41
CA ALA A 802 -11.24 31.81 26.17
C ALA A 802 -11.04 30.37 25.70
N HIS A 803 -10.18 30.15 24.71
CA HIS A 803 -9.85 28.79 24.25
C HIS A 803 -8.98 28.09 25.31
N LYS A 804 -9.60 27.30 26.18
CA LYS A 804 -8.96 26.58 27.28
C LYS A 804 -9.68 25.25 27.52
N GLY A 805 -9.02 24.15 27.20
CA GLY A 805 -9.61 22.81 27.26
C GLY A 805 -10.80 22.68 26.31
N LEU A 806 -11.90 22.13 26.83
CA LEU A 806 -13.18 21.97 26.12
C LEU A 806 -14.30 22.67 26.89
N ALA A 807 -15.01 23.58 26.24
CA ALA A 807 -16.29 24.09 26.68
C ALA A 807 -17.43 23.49 25.83
N ARG A 808 -18.59 23.30 26.45
CA ARG A 808 -19.77 22.68 25.83
C ARG A 808 -20.98 23.55 26.06
N VAL A 809 -21.63 23.94 24.97
CA VAL A 809 -22.80 24.82 24.99
C VAL A 809 -23.94 24.15 24.26
N ARG A 810 -25.13 24.10 24.88
CA ARG A 810 -26.36 23.70 24.22
C ARG A 810 -27.22 24.91 23.95
N ILE A 811 -27.68 25.04 22.71
CA ILE A 811 -28.54 26.14 22.27
C ILE A 811 -29.83 25.55 21.71
N THR A 812 -30.98 26.05 22.17
CA THR A 812 -32.31 25.55 21.76
C THR A 812 -33.29 26.71 21.54
N GLY A 813 -34.27 26.52 20.67
CA GLY A 813 -35.27 27.54 20.36
C GLY A 813 -34.78 28.58 19.36
N GLY A 814 -35.34 29.79 19.40
CA GLY A 814 -34.97 30.89 18.49
C GLY A 814 -35.24 30.62 16.99
N GLY A 815 -36.09 29.63 16.68
CA GLY A 815 -36.46 29.26 15.31
C GLY A 815 -35.48 28.34 14.58
N ARG A 816 -34.54 27.71 15.29
CA ARG A 816 -33.56 26.78 14.70
C ARG A 816 -33.54 25.41 15.39
N PRO A 817 -33.00 24.37 14.73
CA PRO A 817 -32.75 23.09 15.38
C PRO A 817 -31.82 23.25 16.61
N PRO A 818 -31.91 22.37 17.61
CA PRO A 818 -30.96 22.34 18.72
C PRO A 818 -29.52 22.26 18.23
N LEU A 819 -28.61 22.99 18.87
CA LEU A 819 -27.17 22.92 18.61
C LEU A 819 -26.45 22.47 19.88
N THR A 820 -25.56 21.49 19.75
CA THR A 820 -24.47 21.27 20.70
C THR A 820 -23.19 21.81 20.09
N LEU A 821 -22.66 22.86 20.69
CA LEU A 821 -21.45 23.54 20.27
C LEU A 821 -20.31 23.17 21.22
N LEU A 822 -19.26 22.62 20.65
CA LEU A 822 -18.00 22.30 21.32
C LEU A 822 -16.99 23.40 20.96
N LEU A 823 -16.41 24.01 21.99
CA LEU A 823 -15.42 25.08 21.86
C LEU A 823 -14.12 24.59 22.50
N ALA A 824 -13.07 24.42 21.70
CA ALA A 824 -11.82 23.80 22.15
C ALA A 824 -10.61 24.71 21.94
N ASP A 825 -9.57 24.56 22.75
CA ASP A 825 -8.23 24.91 22.27
C ASP A 825 -7.75 23.91 21.20
N ALA A 826 -6.72 24.29 20.44
CA ALA A 826 -6.24 23.52 19.31
C ALA A 826 -5.78 22.11 19.71
N GLU A 827 -5.09 21.97 20.84
CA GLU A 827 -4.60 20.69 21.36
C GLU A 827 -5.77 19.76 21.73
N THR A 828 -6.80 20.29 22.38
CA THR A 828 -8.01 19.56 22.71
C THR A 828 -8.79 19.19 21.45
N GLY A 829 -8.93 20.11 20.50
CA GLY A 829 -9.56 19.86 19.19
C GLY A 829 -8.90 18.73 18.42
N GLN A 830 -7.57 18.61 18.49
CA GLN A 830 -6.81 17.53 17.86
C GLN A 830 -7.05 16.14 18.45
N THR A 831 -7.70 16.05 19.63
CA THR A 831 -8.11 14.75 20.21
C THR A 831 -9.42 14.21 19.62
N PHE A 832 -10.14 15.02 18.84
CA PHE A 832 -11.36 14.62 18.15
C PHE A 832 -11.08 14.02 16.78
N TRP A 833 -11.93 13.09 16.36
CA TRP A 833 -11.89 12.37 15.09
C TRP A 833 -13.29 12.38 14.48
N ARG A 834 -13.43 12.93 13.28
CA ARG A 834 -14.62 12.77 12.44
C ARG A 834 -14.54 11.42 11.72
N ARG A 835 -15.51 10.54 11.93
CA ARG A 835 -15.56 9.23 11.26
C ARG A 835 -16.98 8.77 10.98
N ASP A 836 -17.30 8.50 9.70
CA ASP A 836 -18.59 7.94 9.27
C ASP A 836 -19.82 8.69 9.83
N GLY A 837 -19.75 10.02 9.84
CA GLY A 837 -20.81 10.89 10.37
C GLY A 837 -20.83 11.03 11.90
N LEU A 838 -19.84 10.48 12.60
CA LEU A 838 -19.68 10.56 14.05
C LEU A 838 -18.53 11.49 14.42
N LEU A 839 -18.55 11.91 15.69
CA LEU A 839 -17.42 12.57 16.33
C LEU A 839 -16.96 11.72 17.53
N VAL A 840 -15.69 11.33 17.54
CA VAL A 840 -15.06 10.49 18.57
C VAL A 840 -13.91 11.28 19.19
N ARG A 841 -13.73 11.23 20.51
CA ARG A 841 -12.64 11.90 21.22
C ARG A 841 -11.83 10.93 22.06
N GLY A 842 -10.50 11.09 22.02
CA GLY A 842 -9.59 10.53 23.02
C GLY A 842 -8.53 9.56 22.49
N PRO A 843 -8.87 8.49 21.75
CA PRO A 843 -7.87 7.54 21.23
C PRO A 843 -6.83 8.20 20.31
N GLY A 844 -5.65 7.59 20.23
CA GLY A 844 -4.53 8.07 19.40
C GLY A 844 -4.82 7.97 17.90
N LEU A 845 -5.72 7.08 17.49
CA LEU A 845 -6.23 6.96 16.12
C LEU A 845 -7.62 6.32 16.13
N VAL A 846 -8.54 6.79 15.28
CA VAL A 846 -9.81 6.11 14.98
C VAL A 846 -9.83 5.77 13.49
N ARG A 847 -9.84 4.46 13.19
CA ARG A 847 -9.73 3.90 11.83
C ARG A 847 -11.08 3.78 11.15
N SER A 848 -12.09 3.24 11.83
CA SER A 848 -13.42 3.02 11.24
C SER A 848 -14.52 3.10 12.30
N ALA A 849 -15.75 3.38 11.84
CA ALA A 849 -16.94 3.30 12.65
C ALA A 849 -18.08 2.62 11.88
N SER A 850 -18.83 1.74 12.55
CA SER A 850 -20.03 1.13 11.98
C SER A 850 -21.12 0.94 13.03
N ILE A 851 -22.38 1.10 12.64
CA ILE A 851 -23.53 0.87 13.51
C ILE A 851 -24.38 -0.24 12.90
N LYS A 852 -24.53 -1.37 13.60
CA LYS A 852 -25.39 -2.49 13.20
C LYS A 852 -26.17 -3.00 14.41
N GLY A 853 -27.50 -3.12 14.28
CA GLY A 853 -28.36 -3.62 15.35
C GLY A 853 -28.27 -2.83 16.66
N GLY A 854 -28.01 -1.52 16.60
CA GLY A 854 -27.82 -0.67 17.78
C GLY A 854 -26.44 -0.77 18.45
N VAL A 855 -25.52 -1.56 17.92
CA VAL A 855 -24.12 -1.63 18.39
C VAL A 855 -23.25 -0.73 17.52
N LEU A 856 -22.60 0.25 18.13
CA LEU A 856 -21.53 1.04 17.51
C LEU A 856 -20.19 0.32 17.71
N SER A 857 -19.58 -0.12 16.62
CA SER A 857 -18.25 -0.72 16.60
C SER A 857 -17.24 0.28 16.04
N LEU A 858 -16.24 0.62 16.85
CA LEU A 858 -15.10 1.44 16.48
C LEU A 858 -13.85 0.57 16.39
N THR A 859 -12.96 0.89 15.44
CA THR A 859 -11.60 0.36 15.42
C THR A 859 -10.58 1.49 15.45
N GLY A 860 -9.40 1.25 16.02
CA GLY A 860 -8.37 2.27 16.13
C GLY A 860 -7.21 1.85 17.03
N ASP A 861 -6.36 2.82 17.37
CA ASP A 861 -5.13 2.60 18.12
C ASP A 861 -5.10 3.45 19.39
N THR A 862 -4.52 2.88 20.45
CA THR A 862 -4.16 3.59 21.69
C THR A 862 -2.65 3.58 21.88
N GLU A 863 -2.06 4.78 21.98
CA GLU A 863 -0.63 5.00 22.24
C GLU A 863 -0.31 4.98 23.74
N THR A 864 -1.30 5.35 24.54
CA THR A 864 -1.30 5.34 26.01
C THR A 864 -2.72 5.03 26.50
N ASP A 865 -2.91 4.87 27.81
CA ASP A 865 -4.25 4.81 28.39
C ASP A 865 -5.04 6.07 28.01
N SER A 866 -6.12 5.89 27.26
CA SER A 866 -6.83 6.99 26.57
C SER A 866 -8.31 7.00 26.92
N PRO A 867 -8.94 8.17 27.15
CA PRO A 867 -10.39 8.23 27.26
C PRO A 867 -11.04 7.85 25.93
N LEU A 868 -12.31 7.40 25.97
CA LEU A 868 -13.13 7.22 24.77
C LEU A 868 -14.48 7.89 24.98
N GLU A 869 -14.73 8.96 24.23
CA GLU A 869 -16.01 9.65 24.20
C GLU A 869 -16.56 9.68 22.77
N VAL A 870 -17.85 9.39 22.61
CA VAL A 870 -18.47 9.29 21.29
C VAL A 870 -19.79 10.04 21.23
N PHE A 871 -19.91 10.94 20.27
CA PHE A 871 -21.16 11.61 19.92
C PHE A 871 -21.92 10.74 18.90
N ALA A 872 -22.51 9.65 19.41
CA ALA A 872 -23.25 8.68 18.60
C ALA A 872 -24.73 9.06 18.46
N PRO A 873 -25.42 8.64 17.38
CA PRO A 873 -26.88 8.71 17.31
C PRO A 873 -27.54 7.94 18.46
N LYS A 874 -28.69 8.41 18.94
CA LYS A 874 -29.49 7.76 20.01
C LYS A 874 -29.80 6.28 19.75
N ALA A 875 -29.83 5.85 18.49
CA ALA A 875 -30.03 4.45 18.11
C ALA A 875 -28.86 3.53 18.50
N ALA A 876 -27.67 4.06 18.76
CA ALA A 876 -26.53 3.30 19.25
C ALA A 876 -26.63 3.14 20.78
N THR A 877 -26.96 1.93 21.23
CA THR A 877 -27.17 1.60 22.66
C THR A 877 -26.02 0.79 23.26
N ALA A 878 -25.07 0.33 22.44
CA ALA A 878 -23.86 -0.37 22.88
C ALA A 878 -22.64 0.13 22.10
N LEU A 879 -21.46 0.12 22.76
CA LEU A 879 -20.19 0.58 22.21
C LEU A 879 -19.15 -0.54 22.27
N HIS A 880 -18.50 -0.81 21.14
CA HIS A 880 -17.38 -1.73 21.03
C HIS A 880 -16.14 -0.99 20.51
N TRP A 881 -14.97 -1.32 21.06
CA TRP A 881 -13.66 -0.84 20.61
C TRP A 881 -12.77 -2.03 20.27
N ASN A 882 -12.28 -2.11 19.02
CA ASN A 882 -11.48 -3.22 18.52
C ASN A 882 -12.11 -4.60 18.83
N GLY A 883 -13.43 -4.71 18.64
CA GLY A 883 -14.22 -5.92 18.91
C GLY A 883 -14.63 -6.12 20.37
N ALA A 884 -13.97 -5.47 21.33
CA ALA A 884 -14.28 -5.61 22.75
C ALA A 884 -15.40 -4.65 23.18
N LYS A 885 -16.35 -5.14 24.00
CA LYS A 885 -17.41 -4.30 24.58
C LYS A 885 -16.82 -3.26 25.53
N VAL A 886 -17.24 -2.01 25.37
CA VAL A 886 -16.90 -0.89 26.24
C VAL A 886 -18.16 -0.48 27.01
N VAL A 887 -18.06 -0.49 28.34
CA VAL A 887 -19.12 0.07 29.19
C VAL A 887 -19.00 1.59 29.15
N ALA A 888 -20.08 2.25 28.75
CA ALA A 888 -20.13 3.70 28.60
C ALA A 888 -21.42 4.25 29.21
N LYS A 889 -21.35 5.50 29.66
CA LYS A 889 -22.45 6.26 30.25
C LYS A 889 -22.71 7.54 29.47
N ALA A 890 -23.98 7.94 29.40
CA ALA A 890 -24.36 9.20 28.78
C ALA A 890 -23.79 10.38 29.60
N THR A 891 -23.17 11.34 28.92
CA THR A 891 -22.72 12.60 29.52
C THR A 891 -23.85 13.62 29.57
N ALA A 892 -23.68 14.71 30.33
CA ALA A 892 -24.62 15.84 30.33
C ALA A 892 -24.82 16.47 28.94
N SER A 893 -23.85 16.31 28.03
CA SER A 893 -23.97 16.77 26.64
C SER A 893 -24.74 15.80 25.74
N GLY A 894 -24.94 14.54 26.16
CA GLY A 894 -25.61 13.49 25.40
C GLY A 894 -24.68 12.55 24.64
N SER A 895 -23.36 12.77 24.69
CA SER A 895 -22.35 11.81 24.21
C SER A 895 -22.25 10.58 25.11
N LEU A 896 -21.66 9.50 24.62
CA LEU A 896 -21.33 8.29 25.39
C LEU A 896 -19.86 8.35 25.82
N LEU A 897 -19.59 8.33 27.11
CA LEU A 897 -18.23 8.32 27.68
C LEU A 897 -17.94 6.96 28.31
N ALA A 898 -16.83 6.33 27.92
CA ALA A 898 -16.37 5.09 28.52
C ALA A 898 -16.12 5.27 30.04
N ASP A 899 -16.56 4.29 30.84
CA ASP A 899 -16.39 4.32 32.30
C ASP A 899 -14.94 4.19 32.75
N LYS A 900 -14.11 3.56 31.92
CA LYS A 900 -12.67 3.38 32.12
C LYS A 900 -11.92 3.79 30.86
N PRO A 901 -10.69 4.32 30.98
CA PRO A 901 -9.83 4.54 29.82
C PRO A 901 -9.61 3.23 29.04
N LEU A 902 -9.51 3.35 27.72
CA LEU A 902 -8.97 2.30 26.86
C LEU A 902 -7.50 2.12 27.21
N ALA A 903 -7.07 0.88 27.42
CA ALA A 903 -5.69 0.62 27.79
C ALA A 903 -4.72 0.88 26.62
N GLY A 904 -3.55 1.41 26.93
CA GLY A 904 -2.42 1.59 26.02
C GLY A 904 -1.69 0.28 25.68
N PRO A 905 -0.53 0.39 25.01
CA PRO A 905 0.25 -0.76 24.61
C PRO A 905 0.87 -1.49 25.81
N ALA A 906 0.94 -2.82 25.72
CA ALA A 906 1.74 -3.65 26.61
C ALA A 906 3.24 -3.41 26.39
N ALA A 907 4.05 -3.68 27.42
CA ALA A 907 5.50 -3.60 27.33
C ALA A 907 6.05 -4.55 26.25
N VAL A 908 7.04 -4.06 25.50
CA VAL A 908 7.74 -4.81 24.44
C VAL A 908 9.10 -5.24 24.98
N THR A 909 9.38 -6.54 24.90
CA THR A 909 10.68 -7.13 25.23
C THR A 909 11.35 -7.62 23.94
N LEU A 910 12.61 -7.24 23.74
CA LEU A 910 13.38 -7.61 22.54
C LEU A 910 14.61 -8.45 22.94
N PRO A 911 15.03 -9.41 22.09
CA PRO A 911 16.25 -10.16 22.34
C PRO A 911 17.48 -9.26 22.20
N ASP A 912 18.48 -9.49 23.04
CA ASP A 912 19.78 -8.84 22.94
C ASP A 912 20.60 -9.52 21.83
N LEU A 913 20.62 -8.92 20.65
CA LEU A 913 21.32 -9.48 19.48
C LEU A 913 22.80 -9.73 19.75
N ALA A 914 23.45 -8.97 20.63
CA ALA A 914 24.87 -9.15 20.93
C ALA A 914 25.18 -10.46 21.69
N LYS A 915 24.17 -11.09 22.29
CA LYS A 915 24.32 -12.34 23.08
C LYS A 915 23.92 -13.60 22.31
N LEU A 916 23.52 -13.47 21.04
CA LEU A 916 23.11 -14.60 20.22
C LEU A 916 24.31 -15.36 19.66
N ASP A 917 24.07 -16.62 19.27
CA ASP A 917 25.07 -17.42 18.56
C ASP A 917 25.23 -16.91 17.12
N TRP A 918 26.18 -16.00 16.93
CA TRP A 918 26.56 -15.50 15.61
C TRP A 918 27.53 -16.45 14.92
N LYS A 919 27.37 -16.57 13.60
CA LYS A 919 28.26 -17.30 12.72
C LYS A 919 28.84 -16.39 11.66
N THR A 920 30.03 -16.71 11.17
CA THR A 920 30.74 -15.94 10.16
C THR A 920 31.32 -16.80 9.05
N ALA A 921 31.36 -16.23 7.83
CA ALA A 921 32.05 -16.77 6.67
C ALA A 921 32.69 -15.64 5.84
N THR A 922 33.81 -15.95 5.17
CA THR A 922 34.42 -15.06 4.19
C THR A 922 33.56 -15.03 2.92
N GLY A 923 33.23 -13.84 2.44
CA GLY A 923 32.29 -13.61 1.34
C GLY A 923 32.90 -13.05 0.06
N SER A 924 34.22 -13.09 -0.08
CA SER A 924 34.94 -12.63 -1.26
C SER A 924 35.90 -13.69 -1.83
N PRO A 925 35.45 -14.95 -2.04
CA PRO A 925 36.31 -15.98 -2.64
C PRO A 925 36.81 -15.60 -4.03
N GLU A 926 36.16 -14.67 -4.72
CA GLU A 926 36.59 -14.09 -6.00
C GLU A 926 37.96 -13.42 -5.95
N ALA A 927 38.45 -13.04 -4.76
CA ALA A 927 39.81 -12.52 -4.61
C ALA A 927 40.87 -13.62 -4.80
N ASP A 928 40.57 -14.88 -4.52
CA ASP A 928 41.53 -15.99 -4.65
C ASP A 928 41.88 -16.20 -6.15
N PRO A 929 43.18 -16.26 -6.52
CA PRO A 929 43.57 -16.55 -7.90
C PRO A 929 43.03 -17.90 -8.40
N LYS A 930 42.81 -18.87 -7.52
CA LYS A 930 42.27 -20.20 -7.83
C LYS A 930 40.74 -20.27 -7.94
N PHE A 931 40.03 -19.17 -7.69
CA PHE A 931 38.59 -19.12 -7.83
C PHE A 931 38.16 -19.47 -9.26
N ASP A 932 37.21 -20.41 -9.39
CA ASP A 932 36.67 -20.83 -10.67
C ASP A 932 35.63 -19.83 -11.18
N ASP A 933 36.04 -19.00 -12.14
CA ASP A 933 35.17 -18.07 -12.85
C ASP A 933 34.79 -18.57 -14.26
N SER A 934 34.91 -19.88 -14.53
CA SER A 934 34.61 -20.46 -15.85
C SER A 934 33.20 -20.14 -16.33
N ALA A 935 32.23 -20.09 -15.41
CA ALA A 935 30.83 -19.76 -15.68
C ALA A 935 30.52 -18.26 -15.84
N TRP A 936 31.47 -17.36 -15.55
CA TRP A 936 31.24 -15.91 -15.64
C TRP A 936 31.20 -15.43 -17.09
N MET A 937 30.47 -14.34 -17.32
CA MET A 937 30.36 -13.74 -18.65
C MET A 937 31.68 -13.08 -19.06
N LYS A 938 32.14 -13.34 -20.28
CA LYS A 938 33.25 -12.60 -20.90
C LYS A 938 32.77 -11.22 -21.34
N THR A 939 33.63 -10.20 -21.28
CA THR A 939 33.26 -8.81 -21.62
C THR A 939 33.53 -8.44 -23.09
N GLU A 940 33.61 -9.42 -23.99
CA GLU A 940 33.95 -9.21 -25.40
C GLU A 940 32.68 -9.17 -26.26
N GLY A 941 32.73 -8.41 -27.38
CA GLY A 941 31.71 -8.47 -28.43
C GLY A 941 30.37 -7.79 -28.11
N ARG A 942 30.27 -7.01 -27.02
CA ARG A 942 29.09 -6.22 -26.69
C ARG A 942 29.34 -4.72 -26.81
N ARG A 943 28.31 -3.98 -27.21
CA ARG A 943 28.33 -2.53 -27.34
C ARG A 943 27.55 -1.91 -26.18
N SER A 944 28.17 -0.94 -25.51
CA SER A 944 27.53 -0.18 -24.43
C SER A 944 26.58 0.91 -24.97
N ALA A 945 25.48 1.15 -24.25
CA ALA A 945 24.61 2.31 -24.43
C ALA A 945 24.93 3.45 -23.45
N SER A 946 25.93 3.26 -22.58
CA SER A 946 26.32 4.26 -21.59
C SER A 946 26.68 5.61 -22.20
N THR A 947 26.28 6.67 -21.52
CA THR A 947 26.71 8.05 -21.80
C THR A 947 28.17 8.29 -21.44
N VAL A 948 28.73 7.49 -20.53
CA VAL A 948 30.15 7.48 -20.16
C VAL A 948 30.84 6.29 -20.83
N ARG A 949 31.64 6.56 -21.86
CA ARG A 949 32.31 5.52 -22.65
C ARG A 949 33.76 5.34 -22.25
N GLY A 950 34.19 4.09 -22.23
CA GLY A 950 35.62 3.75 -22.15
C GLY A 950 36.37 4.16 -23.44
N PRO A 951 37.72 4.15 -23.41
CA PRO A 951 38.54 4.43 -24.57
C PRO A 951 38.25 3.50 -25.76
N THR A 952 38.38 4.02 -26.98
CA THR A 952 38.19 3.25 -28.21
C THR A 952 39.10 2.01 -28.22
N GLY A 953 38.52 0.84 -28.55
CA GLY A 953 39.25 -0.43 -28.65
C GLY A 953 39.30 -1.25 -27.36
N GLN A 954 38.84 -0.70 -26.23
CA GLN A 954 38.64 -1.48 -25.00
C GLN A 954 37.27 -2.18 -24.99
N PRO A 955 37.14 -3.33 -24.30
CA PRO A 955 35.83 -3.95 -24.09
C PRO A 955 34.90 -3.01 -23.30
N ALA A 956 33.59 -3.14 -23.50
CA ALA A 956 32.61 -2.50 -22.63
C ALA A 956 32.68 -3.17 -21.24
N LEU A 957 32.95 -2.40 -20.20
CA LEU A 957 33.07 -2.92 -18.83
C LEU A 957 31.90 -2.51 -17.93
N ASP A 958 30.97 -1.68 -18.40
CA ASP A 958 29.84 -1.29 -17.58
C ASP A 958 28.91 -2.48 -17.31
N MET A 959 28.41 -2.58 -16.09
CA MET A 959 27.67 -3.76 -15.63
C MET A 959 26.34 -3.97 -16.35
N SER A 960 25.67 -2.88 -16.76
CA SER A 960 24.34 -2.95 -17.38
C SER A 960 24.41 -3.59 -18.77
N THR A 961 25.48 -3.39 -19.53
CA THR A 961 25.73 -4.09 -20.82
C THR A 961 25.65 -5.63 -20.70
N TYR A 962 25.81 -6.16 -19.49
CA TYR A 962 25.78 -7.59 -19.19
C TYR A 962 24.51 -8.05 -18.45
N GLY A 963 23.48 -7.21 -18.34
CA GLY A 963 22.22 -7.57 -17.66
C GLY A 963 22.32 -7.53 -16.13
N PHE A 964 23.33 -6.81 -15.60
CA PHE A 964 23.49 -6.58 -14.16
C PHE A 964 23.25 -5.10 -13.87
N HIS A 965 22.26 -4.78 -13.03
CA HIS A 965 21.79 -3.40 -12.90
C HIS A 965 21.78 -2.85 -11.47
N ASN A 966 21.94 -3.73 -10.49
CA ASN A 966 21.72 -3.42 -9.07
C ASN A 966 22.87 -3.98 -8.23
N GLY A 967 23.27 -3.21 -7.21
CA GLY A 967 24.22 -3.62 -6.19
C GLY A 967 25.62 -3.95 -6.69
N ASP A 968 26.32 -4.76 -5.90
CA ASP A 968 27.70 -5.12 -6.14
C ASP A 968 27.90 -5.90 -7.45
N VAL A 969 29.03 -5.68 -8.11
CA VAL A 969 29.44 -6.41 -9.31
C VAL A 969 30.94 -6.72 -9.24
N TRP A 970 31.31 -7.94 -9.66
CA TRP A 970 32.68 -8.40 -9.67
C TRP A 970 33.24 -8.53 -11.09
N TYR A 971 34.53 -8.22 -11.21
CA TYR A 971 35.32 -8.38 -12.42
C TYR A 971 36.54 -9.23 -12.14
N ARG A 972 36.90 -10.10 -13.09
CA ARG A 972 38.16 -10.85 -13.07
C ARG A 972 38.90 -10.66 -14.39
N GLY A 973 40.05 -10.01 -14.32
CA GLY A 973 40.88 -9.65 -15.46
C GLY A 973 42.16 -10.46 -15.48
N ARG A 974 42.41 -11.22 -16.56
CA ARG A 974 43.67 -11.96 -16.77
C ARG A 974 44.56 -11.22 -17.75
N TYR A 975 45.83 -11.06 -17.41
CA TYR A 975 46.80 -10.39 -18.28
C TYR A 975 48.18 -11.02 -18.16
N GLN A 976 49.00 -10.81 -19.20
CA GLN A 976 50.41 -11.15 -19.15
C GLN A 976 51.18 -10.01 -18.50
N GLY A 977 51.84 -10.30 -17.38
CA GLY A 977 52.65 -9.34 -16.65
C GLY A 977 53.84 -8.82 -17.45
N ARG A 978 54.28 -7.62 -17.07
CA ARG A 978 55.56 -7.05 -17.48
C ARG A 978 56.22 -6.37 -16.30
N ALA A 979 57.55 -6.48 -16.19
CA ALA A 979 58.30 -5.91 -15.08
C ALA A 979 58.32 -4.36 -15.07
N ASP A 980 58.08 -3.72 -16.21
CA ASP A 980 58.05 -2.26 -16.38
C ASP A 980 56.67 -1.64 -16.10
N ILE A 981 55.69 -2.43 -15.68
CA ILE A 981 54.35 -1.99 -15.30
C ILE A 981 54.26 -1.94 -13.78
N ASP A 982 53.96 -0.75 -13.25
CA ASP A 982 53.89 -0.51 -11.81
C ASP A 982 52.59 0.14 -11.34
N THR A 983 51.70 0.50 -12.27
CA THR A 983 50.52 1.30 -11.97
C THR A 983 49.28 0.67 -12.60
N LEU A 984 48.24 0.49 -11.79
CA LEU A 984 46.88 0.16 -12.23
C LEU A 984 45.99 1.39 -12.06
N THR A 985 45.34 1.82 -13.15
CA THR A 985 44.34 2.89 -13.13
C THR A 985 42.98 2.34 -13.54
N LEU A 986 41.96 2.57 -12.72
CA LEU A 986 40.58 2.13 -12.93
C LEU A 986 39.65 3.34 -12.98
N HIS A 987 38.95 3.53 -14.09
CA HIS A 987 37.81 4.44 -14.16
C HIS A 987 36.55 3.63 -13.86
N TYR A 988 35.66 4.15 -13.03
CA TYR A 988 34.48 3.40 -12.58
C TYR A 988 33.30 4.31 -12.26
N GLY A 989 32.09 3.74 -12.31
CA GLY A 989 30.86 4.36 -11.83
C GLY A 989 30.26 3.53 -10.70
N ALA A 990 29.86 4.18 -9.60
CA ALA A 990 29.39 3.49 -8.41
C ALA A 990 28.20 4.17 -7.72
N GLY A 991 27.65 5.25 -8.30
CA GLY A 991 26.57 6.01 -7.68
C GLY A 991 27.02 6.77 -6.43
N GLY A 992 26.06 7.32 -5.68
CA GLY A 992 26.35 8.20 -4.54
C GLY A 992 26.99 7.45 -3.38
N ALA A 993 28.13 7.94 -2.89
CA ALA A 993 28.93 7.28 -1.87
C ALA A 993 29.30 5.82 -2.22
N GLY A 994 29.35 5.45 -3.50
CA GLY A 994 29.76 4.12 -3.97
C GLY A 994 31.26 3.85 -3.78
N MET A 995 31.72 2.64 -4.08
CA MET A 995 33.14 2.28 -3.88
C MET A 995 33.63 1.12 -4.76
N LEU A 996 34.95 0.93 -4.82
CA LEU A 996 35.60 -0.25 -5.37
C LEU A 996 36.71 -0.80 -4.47
N GLN A 997 36.97 -2.10 -4.60
CA GLN A 997 38.08 -2.82 -3.98
C GLN A 997 38.83 -3.64 -5.03
N VAL A 998 40.16 -3.75 -4.88
CA VAL A 998 41.05 -4.41 -5.84
C VAL A 998 41.96 -5.41 -5.17
N TRP A 999 42.10 -6.58 -5.79
CA TRP A 999 43.11 -7.59 -5.47
C TRP A 999 43.89 -7.96 -6.72
N LEU A 1000 45.17 -8.29 -6.55
CA LEU A 1000 46.04 -8.84 -7.57
C LEU A 1000 46.65 -10.15 -7.03
N ASP A 1001 46.35 -11.26 -7.69
CA ASP A 1001 46.75 -12.62 -7.29
C ASP A 1001 46.39 -12.95 -5.82
N GLY A 1002 45.24 -12.46 -5.36
CA GLY A 1002 44.76 -12.65 -3.99
C GLY A 1002 45.30 -11.66 -2.96
N LYS A 1003 46.26 -10.80 -3.33
CA LYS A 1003 46.75 -9.73 -2.45
C LYS A 1003 45.88 -8.48 -2.63
N PHE A 1004 45.34 -7.96 -1.53
CA PHE A 1004 44.60 -6.71 -1.54
C PHE A 1004 45.52 -5.54 -1.92
N LEU A 1005 45.18 -4.83 -2.99
CA LEU A 1005 45.92 -3.65 -3.46
C LEU A 1005 45.36 -2.35 -2.87
N GLY A 1006 44.05 -2.30 -2.60
CA GLY A 1006 43.44 -1.16 -1.95
C GLY A 1006 41.96 -0.96 -2.30
N GLN A 1007 41.44 0.12 -1.76
CA GLN A 1007 40.06 0.56 -1.88
C GLN A 1007 40.02 2.03 -2.31
N HIS A 1008 39.02 2.38 -3.11
CA HIS A 1008 38.69 3.77 -3.43
C HIS A 1008 37.19 3.98 -3.27
N GLU A 1009 36.78 5.11 -2.72
CA GLU A 1009 35.39 5.47 -2.47
C GLU A 1009 35.06 6.79 -3.19
N LEU A 1010 33.80 6.95 -3.61
CA LEU A 1010 33.29 8.23 -4.07
C LEU A 1010 32.92 9.11 -2.87
N ASP A 1011 33.14 10.42 -3.01
CA ASP A 1011 32.85 11.37 -1.94
C ASP A 1011 31.34 11.40 -1.60
N GLY A 1012 31.04 11.46 -0.31
CA GLY A 1012 29.69 11.71 0.22
C GLY A 1012 29.50 13.16 0.67
N GLY A 1013 28.37 13.45 1.30
CA GLY A 1013 28.11 14.76 1.92
C GLY A 1013 27.57 15.83 0.97
N LEU A 1014 27.10 15.43 -0.23
CA LEU A 1014 26.52 16.33 -1.21
C LEU A 1014 25.08 15.91 -1.56
N PRO A 1015 24.09 16.83 -1.60
CA PRO A 1015 22.73 16.54 -2.06
C PRO A 1015 22.66 16.06 -3.52
N ARG A 1016 23.67 16.45 -4.34
CA ARG A 1016 23.90 15.94 -5.69
C ARG A 1016 25.32 15.35 -5.72
N PRO A 1017 25.48 14.04 -5.46
CA PRO A 1017 26.79 13.44 -5.27
C PRO A 1017 27.51 13.18 -6.60
N ILE A 1018 28.82 13.03 -6.52
CA ILE A 1018 29.65 12.51 -7.61
C ILE A 1018 29.39 11.00 -7.72
N THR A 1019 29.19 10.50 -8.94
CA THR A 1019 28.77 9.12 -9.21
C THR A 1019 29.77 8.28 -10.00
N THR A 1020 30.85 8.90 -10.49
CA THR A 1020 31.98 8.25 -11.17
C THR A 1020 33.31 8.72 -10.61
N GLY A 1021 34.35 7.90 -10.69
CA GLY A 1021 35.68 8.24 -10.18
C GLY A 1021 36.82 7.52 -10.91
N VAL A 1022 38.04 7.87 -10.52
CA VAL A 1022 39.28 7.27 -11.03
C VAL A 1022 40.12 6.85 -9.84
N ALA A 1023 40.42 5.56 -9.76
CA ALA A 1023 41.29 4.98 -8.72
C ALA A 1023 42.64 4.61 -9.33
N THR A 1024 43.73 4.93 -8.65
CA THR A 1024 45.09 4.55 -9.07
C THR A 1024 45.78 3.79 -7.95
N PHE A 1025 46.31 2.61 -8.27
CA PHE A 1025 46.99 1.73 -7.34
C PHE A 1025 48.41 1.46 -7.82
N GLN A 1026 49.36 1.49 -6.90
CA GLN A 1026 50.71 1.03 -7.14
C GLN A 1026 50.76 -0.49 -7.01
N ILE A 1027 51.31 -1.16 -8.02
CA ILE A 1027 51.53 -2.60 -8.02
C ILE A 1027 52.79 -2.88 -7.20
N PRO A 1028 52.74 -3.69 -6.13
CA PRO A 1028 53.92 -4.04 -5.34
C PRO A 1028 54.99 -4.75 -6.18
N ALA A 1029 56.27 -4.53 -5.91
CA ALA A 1029 57.38 -5.04 -6.72
C ALA A 1029 57.35 -6.58 -6.87
N GLU A 1030 56.93 -7.28 -5.83
CA GLU A 1030 56.77 -8.74 -5.80
C GLU A 1030 55.63 -9.27 -6.68
N LEU A 1031 54.70 -8.40 -7.09
CA LEU A 1031 53.62 -8.70 -8.03
C LEU A 1031 53.92 -8.15 -9.45
N ARG A 1032 55.11 -7.55 -9.66
CA ARG A 1032 55.60 -7.14 -10.98
C ARG A 1032 56.40 -8.30 -11.57
N GLY A 1033 55.81 -9.05 -12.49
CA GLY A 1033 56.45 -10.23 -13.10
C GLY A 1033 56.10 -10.38 -14.57
N THR A 1034 56.66 -11.41 -15.22
CA THR A 1034 56.38 -11.75 -16.63
C THR A 1034 55.44 -12.94 -16.79
N GLY A 1035 54.70 -13.32 -15.74
CA GLY A 1035 53.74 -14.44 -15.73
C GLY A 1035 52.30 -14.01 -16.00
N GLU A 1036 51.37 -14.97 -16.01
CA GLU A 1036 49.94 -14.64 -15.97
C GLU A 1036 49.57 -14.11 -14.58
N HIS A 1037 48.79 -13.04 -14.55
CA HIS A 1037 48.29 -12.41 -13.34
C HIS A 1037 46.76 -12.28 -13.40
N VAL A 1038 46.14 -12.30 -12.21
CA VAL A 1038 44.68 -12.17 -12.05
C VAL A 1038 44.35 -10.94 -11.22
N LEU A 1039 43.66 -9.98 -11.84
CA LEU A 1039 43.00 -8.88 -11.17
C LEU A 1039 41.60 -9.28 -10.76
N SER A 1040 41.24 -9.08 -9.49
CA SER A 1040 39.86 -9.14 -9.01
C SER A 1040 39.42 -7.77 -8.57
N VAL A 1041 38.31 -7.27 -9.11
CA VAL A 1041 37.76 -5.96 -8.76
C VAL A 1041 36.30 -6.10 -8.38
N MET A 1042 35.94 -5.60 -7.21
CA MET A 1042 34.54 -5.47 -6.78
C MET A 1042 34.15 -4.00 -6.84
N VAL A 1043 33.01 -3.68 -7.44
CA VAL A 1043 32.42 -2.34 -7.42
C VAL A 1043 31.06 -2.42 -6.74
N ARG A 1044 30.83 -1.59 -5.71
CA ARG A 1044 29.52 -1.45 -5.06
C ARG A 1044 28.77 -0.26 -5.66
N ASN A 1045 27.68 -0.55 -6.38
CA ASN A 1045 26.84 0.43 -7.03
C ASN A 1045 25.65 0.84 -6.13
N ASN A 1046 25.65 2.08 -5.65
CA ASN A 1046 24.57 2.67 -4.86
C ASN A 1046 23.49 3.35 -5.74
N GLY A 1047 23.15 2.73 -6.87
CA GLY A 1047 22.08 3.16 -7.77
C GLY A 1047 22.54 3.99 -8.97
N HIS A 1048 21.69 4.01 -9.98
CA HIS A 1048 21.82 4.83 -11.18
C HIS A 1048 21.16 6.20 -10.99
N ASN A 1049 21.64 7.20 -11.71
CA ASN A 1049 21.04 8.54 -11.70
C ASN A 1049 19.62 8.53 -12.25
N TRP A 1050 18.90 9.61 -11.99
CA TRP A 1050 17.65 9.96 -12.63
C TRP A 1050 17.83 10.37 -14.09
N ASP A 1051 16.70 10.63 -14.74
CA ASP A 1051 16.63 11.19 -16.08
C ASP A 1051 15.81 12.49 -16.13
N LEU A 1052 15.87 13.30 -15.06
CA LEU A 1052 15.00 14.46 -14.84
C LEU A 1052 15.02 15.45 -16.01
N ASP A 1053 16.17 15.66 -16.63
CA ASP A 1053 16.38 16.61 -17.73
C ASP A 1053 16.25 15.94 -19.13
N ALA A 1054 15.77 14.68 -19.17
CA ALA A 1054 15.57 13.88 -20.38
C ALA A 1054 16.82 13.76 -21.27
N ASP A 1055 17.98 13.55 -20.65
CA ASP A 1055 19.32 13.61 -21.24
C ASP A 1055 20.08 12.27 -21.20
N ASP A 1056 19.38 11.17 -20.90
CA ASP A 1056 19.92 9.82 -20.72
C ASP A 1056 20.90 9.70 -19.53
N PHE A 1057 20.86 10.60 -18.54
CA PHE A 1057 21.78 10.54 -17.39
C PHE A 1057 21.62 9.26 -16.55
N HIS A 1058 20.43 8.64 -16.58
CA HIS A 1058 20.19 7.32 -16.00
C HIS A 1058 21.06 6.21 -16.62
N LYS A 1059 21.58 6.42 -17.83
CA LYS A 1059 22.48 5.48 -18.53
C LYS A 1059 23.95 5.69 -18.22
N GLU A 1060 24.31 6.60 -17.30
CA GLU A 1060 25.69 6.73 -16.85
C GLU A 1060 26.23 5.36 -16.39
N ALA A 1061 27.45 5.02 -16.82
CA ALA A 1061 28.06 3.73 -16.51
C ALA A 1061 28.06 3.41 -15.00
N ARG A 1062 27.86 2.14 -14.68
CA ARG A 1062 28.08 1.55 -13.36
C ARG A 1062 28.99 0.35 -13.49
N GLY A 1063 29.78 0.06 -12.45
CA GLY A 1063 30.88 -0.89 -12.54
C GLY A 1063 32.14 -0.24 -13.12
N LEU A 1064 32.97 -1.02 -13.80
CA LEU A 1064 34.18 -0.49 -14.43
C LEU A 1064 33.83 0.22 -15.75
N VAL A 1065 34.47 1.35 -16.00
CA VAL A 1065 34.40 2.08 -17.28
C VAL A 1065 35.61 1.74 -18.14
N SER A 1066 36.79 1.71 -17.54
CA SER A 1066 38.04 1.30 -18.19
C SER A 1066 39.07 0.89 -17.15
N ALA A 1067 40.05 0.09 -17.59
CA ALA A 1067 41.19 -0.32 -16.78
C ALA A 1067 42.48 -0.19 -17.61
N SER A 1068 43.51 0.43 -17.04
CA SER A 1068 44.82 0.59 -17.67
C SER A 1068 45.92 0.10 -16.74
N LEU A 1069 46.82 -0.70 -17.29
CA LEU A 1069 48.09 -1.06 -16.69
C LEU A 1069 49.20 -0.30 -17.41
N SER A 1070 50.00 0.46 -16.66
CA SER A 1070 51.09 1.30 -17.20
C SER A 1070 52.27 1.41 -16.24
N GLY A 1071 53.34 2.03 -16.72
CA GLY A 1071 54.52 2.42 -15.95
C GLY A 1071 55.12 3.72 -16.51
N PRO A 1072 56.19 4.26 -15.90
CA PRO A 1072 56.70 5.61 -16.20
C PRO A 1072 57.08 5.88 -17.67
N GLY A 1073 57.33 4.84 -18.46
CA GLY A 1073 57.69 4.93 -19.88
C GLY A 1073 56.77 4.19 -20.84
N THR A 1074 55.59 3.72 -20.39
CA THR A 1074 54.66 2.95 -21.23
C THR A 1074 53.38 3.74 -21.52
N TYR A 1075 52.71 3.44 -22.64
CA TYR A 1075 51.42 4.03 -22.97
C TYR A 1075 50.30 3.44 -22.10
N SER A 1076 49.29 4.24 -21.76
CA SER A 1076 48.05 3.72 -21.16
C SER A 1076 47.43 2.65 -22.06
N PHE A 1077 46.82 1.63 -21.46
CA PHE A 1077 46.20 0.49 -22.16
C PHE A 1077 47.17 -0.37 -22.99
N ALA A 1078 48.49 -0.24 -22.80
CA ALA A 1078 49.49 -1.01 -23.54
C ALA A 1078 49.50 -2.52 -23.19
N VAL A 1079 48.91 -2.90 -22.05
CA VAL A 1079 48.76 -4.30 -21.63
C VAL A 1079 47.29 -4.69 -21.78
N PRO A 1080 46.95 -5.59 -22.71
CA PRO A 1080 45.60 -6.12 -22.84
C PRO A 1080 45.19 -6.92 -21.59
N ILE A 1081 43.94 -6.78 -21.17
CA ILE A 1081 43.37 -7.52 -20.04
C ILE A 1081 42.12 -8.24 -20.54
N ALA A 1082 42.08 -9.57 -20.39
CA ALA A 1082 40.92 -10.40 -20.71
C ALA A 1082 39.97 -10.44 -19.51
N TRP A 1083 38.82 -9.79 -19.63
CA TRP A 1083 37.89 -9.59 -18.53
C TRP A 1083 36.71 -10.56 -18.55
N LYS A 1084 36.31 -10.97 -17.35
CA LYS A 1084 35.02 -11.57 -17.04
C LYS A 1084 34.28 -10.74 -15.99
N ILE A 1085 32.95 -10.84 -15.97
CA ILE A 1085 32.06 -10.08 -15.10
C ILE A 1085 30.97 -10.97 -14.50
N GLN A 1086 30.60 -10.70 -13.25
CA GLN A 1086 29.48 -11.33 -12.54
C GLN A 1086 28.80 -10.34 -11.60
N GLY A 1087 27.52 -10.07 -11.84
CA GLY A 1087 26.62 -9.39 -10.91
C GLY A 1087 25.69 -10.40 -10.21
N ASN A 1088 24.44 -10.01 -9.97
CA ASN A 1088 23.45 -10.88 -9.35
C ASN A 1088 23.23 -12.19 -10.14
N LYS A 1089 22.93 -13.28 -9.43
CA LYS A 1089 22.69 -14.59 -10.05
C LYS A 1089 21.48 -14.51 -10.99
N GLY A 1090 21.68 -14.94 -12.24
CA GLY A 1090 20.66 -14.90 -13.31
C GLY A 1090 20.57 -13.57 -14.08
N GLY A 1091 21.17 -12.48 -13.61
CA GLY A 1091 21.03 -11.16 -14.25
C GLY A 1091 19.57 -10.72 -14.30
N GLU A 1092 19.06 -10.44 -15.50
CA GLU A 1092 17.65 -10.11 -15.76
C GLU A 1092 16.70 -11.31 -15.56
N ASP A 1093 17.18 -12.54 -15.72
CA ASP A 1093 16.44 -13.77 -15.42
C ASP A 1093 16.54 -14.09 -13.93
N ILE A 1094 15.84 -13.29 -13.12
CA ILE A 1094 15.94 -13.32 -11.66
C ILE A 1094 15.58 -14.69 -11.07
N VAL A 1095 16.36 -15.12 -10.08
CA VAL A 1095 16.16 -16.42 -9.39
C VAL A 1095 15.18 -16.35 -8.22
N ASP A 1096 14.91 -15.15 -7.70
CA ASP A 1096 13.97 -14.90 -6.61
C ASP A 1096 12.87 -13.93 -7.08
N PRO A 1097 11.78 -14.45 -7.68
CA PRO A 1097 10.67 -13.62 -8.13
C PRO A 1097 9.85 -13.03 -6.97
N VAL A 1098 9.91 -13.63 -5.76
CA VAL A 1098 9.16 -13.12 -4.60
C VAL A 1098 9.73 -11.78 -4.16
N ARG A 1099 11.05 -11.72 -3.96
CA ARG A 1099 11.73 -10.48 -3.56
C ARG A 1099 12.08 -9.59 -4.75
N GLY A 1100 12.20 -10.16 -5.94
CA GLY A 1100 12.38 -9.45 -7.21
C GLY A 1100 13.81 -8.92 -7.45
N SER A 1101 13.98 -8.20 -8.56
CA SER A 1101 15.28 -7.78 -9.12
C SER A 1101 16.10 -6.83 -8.25
N LEU A 1102 15.44 -6.12 -7.33
CA LEU A 1102 16.08 -5.09 -6.49
C LEU A 1102 16.58 -5.64 -5.16
N ASN A 1103 16.27 -6.88 -4.79
CA ASN A 1103 16.69 -7.42 -3.50
C ASN A 1103 18.20 -7.71 -3.44
N ASN A 1104 18.72 -8.34 -4.49
CA ASN A 1104 20.08 -8.89 -4.51
C ASN A 1104 20.97 -8.14 -5.50
N GLY A 1105 22.19 -7.86 -5.06
CA GLY A 1105 23.35 -7.53 -5.89
C GLY A 1105 24.16 -8.78 -6.24
N GLY A 1106 25.43 -8.57 -6.53
CA GLY A 1106 26.36 -9.60 -6.98
C GLY A 1106 27.37 -10.08 -5.96
N GLN A 1107 27.19 -9.89 -4.64
CA GLN A 1107 28.10 -10.52 -3.66
C GLN A 1107 28.01 -12.04 -3.71
N PHE A 1108 29.10 -12.75 -3.40
CA PHE A 1108 29.11 -14.22 -3.41
C PHE A 1108 27.98 -14.80 -2.55
N GLY A 1109 27.83 -14.34 -1.30
CA GLY A 1109 26.77 -14.79 -0.41
C GLY A 1109 25.35 -14.40 -0.85
N GLU A 1110 25.18 -13.37 -1.69
CA GLU A 1110 23.89 -13.09 -2.32
C GLU A 1110 23.59 -14.15 -3.40
N ARG A 1111 24.57 -14.48 -4.25
CA ARG A 1111 24.42 -15.48 -5.32
C ARG A 1111 24.22 -16.90 -4.77
N GLU A 1112 24.84 -17.21 -3.64
CA GLU A 1112 24.72 -18.50 -2.95
C GLU A 1112 23.59 -18.55 -1.91
N GLY A 1113 22.77 -17.50 -1.78
CA GLY A 1113 21.58 -17.52 -0.93
C GLY A 1113 21.87 -17.49 0.58
N TRP A 1114 23.05 -17.05 1.02
CA TRP A 1114 23.47 -17.00 2.44
C TRP A 1114 22.60 -16.09 3.30
N HIS A 1115 21.88 -15.16 2.68
CA HIS A 1115 20.91 -14.27 3.32
C HIS A 1115 19.54 -14.93 3.59
N LEU A 1116 19.23 -16.04 2.90
CA LEU A 1116 17.91 -16.66 2.95
C LEU A 1116 17.68 -17.43 4.26
N PRO A 1117 16.44 -17.49 4.78
CA PRO A 1117 16.11 -18.40 5.87
C PRO A 1117 16.44 -19.86 5.50
N GLY A 1118 16.71 -20.70 6.49
CA GLY A 1118 16.99 -22.14 6.24
C GLY A 1118 18.35 -22.49 5.61
N PHE A 1119 19.17 -21.52 5.21
CA PHE A 1119 20.54 -21.78 4.72
C PHE A 1119 21.37 -22.59 5.74
N PRO A 1120 22.06 -23.67 5.33
CA PRO A 1120 22.80 -24.56 6.23
C PRO A 1120 24.15 -23.98 6.65
N ASP A 1121 24.13 -23.00 7.56
CA ASP A 1121 25.33 -22.34 8.11
C ASP A 1121 26.05 -23.16 9.21
N THR A 1122 25.81 -24.47 9.34
CA THR A 1122 26.45 -25.30 10.38
C THR A 1122 27.96 -25.41 10.23
N ALA A 1123 28.47 -25.30 8.99
CA ALA A 1123 29.90 -25.31 8.70
C ALA A 1123 30.59 -23.95 8.91
N TRP A 1124 29.84 -22.88 9.19
CA TRP A 1124 30.41 -21.56 9.41
C TRP A 1124 31.06 -21.46 10.79
N ALA A 1125 32.12 -20.65 10.89
CA ALA A 1125 32.80 -20.42 12.16
C ALA A 1125 31.89 -19.65 13.12
N LYS A 1126 32.01 -19.90 14.43
CA LYS A 1126 31.38 -19.03 15.43
C LYS A 1126 32.05 -17.66 15.41
N ALA A 1127 31.27 -16.61 15.63
CA ALA A 1127 31.73 -15.23 15.58
C ALA A 1127 31.38 -14.49 16.88
N ASP A 1128 32.32 -13.70 17.37
CA ASP A 1128 32.02 -12.56 18.25
C ASP A 1128 32.06 -11.31 17.37
N MET A 1129 30.89 -10.71 17.11
CA MET A 1129 30.79 -9.56 16.21
C MET A 1129 31.67 -8.39 16.63
N ALA A 1130 31.90 -8.19 17.94
CA ALA A 1130 32.69 -7.08 18.46
C ALA A 1130 34.20 -7.35 18.40
N ALA A 1131 34.61 -8.62 18.39
CA ALA A 1131 36.02 -9.04 18.43
C ALA A 1131 36.54 -9.59 17.08
N THR A 1132 35.69 -9.71 16.06
CA THR A 1132 36.12 -10.27 14.77
C THR A 1132 37.10 -9.32 14.08
N GLN A 1133 38.30 -9.85 13.77
CA GLN A 1133 39.33 -9.13 13.03
C GLN A 1133 38.78 -8.68 11.66
N PRO A 1134 38.86 -7.38 11.31
CA PRO A 1134 38.48 -6.90 9.99
C PRO A 1134 39.27 -7.62 8.89
N TYR A 1135 38.62 -7.86 7.76
CA TYR A 1135 39.20 -8.51 6.59
C TYR A 1135 38.97 -7.63 5.37
N ALA A 1136 39.97 -7.55 4.49
CA ALA A 1136 39.86 -6.84 3.23
C ALA A 1136 38.93 -7.61 2.28
N GLY A 1137 37.72 -7.10 2.09
CA GLY A 1137 36.64 -7.76 1.36
C GLY A 1137 35.36 -7.80 2.19
N THR A 1138 34.49 -8.76 1.89
CA THR A 1138 33.21 -8.93 2.58
C THR A 1138 33.25 -10.12 3.54
N THR A 1139 32.81 -9.90 4.77
CA THR A 1139 32.57 -10.92 5.79
C THR A 1139 31.08 -11.00 6.08
N TRP A 1140 30.51 -12.21 6.03
CA TRP A 1140 29.10 -12.42 6.31
C TRP A 1140 28.90 -12.85 7.75
N TYR A 1141 28.01 -12.18 8.47
CA TYR A 1141 27.55 -12.59 9.79
C TYR A 1141 26.10 -13.05 9.71
N ARG A 1142 25.77 -14.12 10.42
CA ARG A 1142 24.41 -14.68 10.42
C ARG A 1142 24.01 -15.20 11.79
N THR A 1143 22.77 -14.95 12.17
CA THR A 1143 22.13 -15.59 13.33
C THR A 1143 20.61 -15.67 13.15
N SER A 1144 19.92 -16.28 14.11
CA SER A 1144 18.46 -16.26 14.20
C SER A 1144 18.01 -15.81 15.59
N PHE A 1145 16.84 -15.19 15.66
CA PHE A 1145 16.24 -14.74 16.91
C PHE A 1145 14.73 -14.95 16.88
N ASP A 1146 14.14 -15.21 18.04
CA ASP A 1146 12.70 -15.35 18.20
C ASP A 1146 12.10 -14.04 18.72
N LEU A 1147 10.94 -13.68 18.20
CA LEU A 1147 10.12 -12.60 18.73
C LEU A 1147 8.86 -13.17 19.38
N ALA A 1148 8.39 -12.50 20.43
CA ALA A 1148 7.15 -12.79 21.12
C ALA A 1148 6.39 -11.49 21.41
N LEU A 1149 6.21 -10.67 20.36
CA LEU A 1149 5.54 -9.37 20.50
C LEU A 1149 4.07 -9.57 20.92
N PRO A 1150 3.52 -8.67 21.77
CA PRO A 1150 2.13 -8.76 22.23
C PRO A 1150 1.13 -8.93 21.08
N LYS A 1151 0.13 -9.80 21.26
CA LYS A 1151 -1.01 -9.91 20.33
C LYS A 1151 -1.83 -8.63 20.36
N ASP A 1152 -2.51 -8.31 19.26
CA ASP A 1152 -3.37 -7.13 19.11
C ASP A 1152 -2.64 -5.79 19.34
N HIS A 1153 -1.33 -5.79 19.08
CA HIS A 1153 -0.48 -4.59 19.09
C HIS A 1153 0.21 -4.44 17.74
N ASP A 1154 0.32 -3.19 17.30
CA ASP A 1154 1.19 -2.80 16.21
C ASP A 1154 2.50 -2.31 16.79
N VAL A 1155 3.56 -3.09 16.58
CA VAL A 1155 4.90 -2.82 17.09
C VAL A 1155 5.84 -2.69 15.88
N SER A 1156 6.35 -1.49 15.66
CA SER A 1156 7.38 -1.21 14.65
C SER A 1156 8.76 -1.33 15.28
N LEU A 1157 9.59 -2.22 14.74
CA LEU A 1157 10.95 -2.45 15.21
C LEU A 1157 11.97 -1.75 14.30
N GLY A 1158 13.14 -1.48 14.87
CA GLY A 1158 14.31 -1.00 14.14
C GLY A 1158 15.54 -1.86 14.42
N LEU A 1159 16.46 -1.91 13.47
CA LEU A 1159 17.82 -2.41 13.65
C LEU A 1159 18.78 -1.22 13.76
N THR A 1160 19.43 -1.05 14.90
CA THR A 1160 20.42 0.00 15.12
C THR A 1160 21.84 -0.57 15.02
N ILE A 1161 22.72 0.10 14.27
CA ILE A 1161 24.16 -0.21 14.18
C ILE A 1161 24.97 0.96 14.73
N GLY A 1162 25.71 0.70 15.80
CA GLY A 1162 26.51 1.71 16.50
C GLY A 1162 25.67 2.64 17.39
N ASP A 1163 26.13 3.89 17.50
CA ASP A 1163 25.54 4.94 18.33
C ASP A 1163 24.51 5.74 17.51
N PRO A 1164 23.18 5.62 17.79
CA PRO A 1164 22.15 6.29 17.00
C PRO A 1164 22.14 7.81 17.19
N ASP A 1165 22.76 8.33 18.25
CA ASP A 1165 22.86 9.77 18.52
C ASP A 1165 23.98 10.45 17.70
N LYS A 1166 24.71 9.67 16.90
CA LYS A 1166 25.79 10.16 16.03
C LYS A 1166 25.52 9.80 14.57
N PRO A 1167 25.56 10.78 13.64
CA PRO A 1167 25.29 10.49 12.24
C PRO A 1167 26.31 9.54 11.62
N ARG A 1168 27.56 9.51 12.11
CA ARG A 1168 28.64 8.69 11.56
C ARG A 1168 29.79 8.43 12.53
N SER A 1169 30.60 7.41 12.23
CA SER A 1169 31.78 6.96 12.96
C SER A 1169 33.00 7.21 12.06
N PRO A 1170 33.60 8.42 12.09
CA PRO A 1170 34.59 8.85 11.09
C PRO A 1170 35.86 7.98 11.06
N ASN A 1171 36.17 7.29 12.16
CA ASN A 1171 37.34 6.42 12.30
C ASN A 1171 37.05 4.94 12.03
N LYS A 1172 35.91 4.62 11.40
CA LYS A 1172 35.51 3.24 11.07
C LYS A 1172 35.08 3.17 9.60
N ARG A 1173 35.88 2.51 8.76
CA ARG A 1173 35.66 2.39 7.31
C ARG A 1173 35.12 1.03 6.92
N TYR A 1174 33.87 0.77 7.30
CA TYR A 1174 33.15 -0.43 6.88
C TYR A 1174 31.72 -0.11 6.42
N ARG A 1175 31.16 -1.04 5.66
CA ARG A 1175 29.83 -0.96 5.04
C ARG A 1175 29.05 -2.22 5.33
N VAL A 1176 27.74 -2.13 5.43
CA VAL A 1176 26.88 -3.29 5.72
C VAL A 1176 25.70 -3.33 4.77
N LEU A 1177 25.43 -4.50 4.18
CA LEU A 1177 24.12 -4.84 3.63
C LEU A 1177 23.35 -5.64 4.68
N ILE A 1178 22.11 -5.23 4.95
CA ILE A 1178 21.29 -5.77 6.03
C ILE A 1178 20.21 -6.67 5.43
N PHE A 1179 20.22 -7.96 5.74
CA PHE A 1179 19.18 -8.90 5.32
C PHE A 1179 18.38 -9.42 6.51
N VAL A 1180 17.05 -9.32 6.43
CA VAL A 1180 16.13 -9.86 7.43
C VAL A 1180 15.16 -10.81 6.72
N ASN A 1181 15.16 -12.07 7.13
CA ASN A 1181 14.41 -13.15 6.46
C ASN A 1181 14.65 -13.20 4.94
N GLY A 1182 15.87 -12.88 4.51
CA GLY A 1182 16.28 -12.81 3.10
C GLY A 1182 15.91 -11.50 2.38
N TRP A 1183 15.15 -10.60 2.99
CA TRP A 1183 14.85 -9.28 2.42
C TRP A 1183 15.99 -8.32 2.71
N ASN A 1184 16.51 -7.65 1.68
CA ASN A 1184 17.50 -6.59 1.84
C ASN A 1184 16.81 -5.34 2.40
N MET A 1185 17.03 -5.07 3.68
CA MET A 1185 16.38 -4.00 4.44
C MET A 1185 17.24 -2.74 4.55
N GLY A 1186 18.40 -2.69 3.90
CA GLY A 1186 19.14 -1.45 3.76
C GLY A 1186 20.65 -1.57 3.70
N GLN A 1187 21.23 -0.41 3.45
CA GLN A 1187 22.66 -0.20 3.34
C GLN A 1187 23.11 0.74 4.45
N PHE A 1188 24.26 0.43 5.05
CA PHE A 1188 24.88 1.22 6.10
C PHE A 1188 26.35 1.50 5.75
N ILE A 1189 26.81 2.73 6.00
CA ILE A 1189 28.20 3.14 5.77
C ILE A 1189 28.67 3.91 7.01
N ALA A 1190 29.57 3.31 7.79
CA ALA A 1190 29.89 3.77 9.13
C ALA A 1190 30.46 5.19 9.15
N HIS A 1191 31.44 5.51 8.30
CA HIS A 1191 32.08 6.83 8.24
C HIS A 1191 31.31 7.87 7.43
N VAL A 1192 30.27 7.48 6.68
CA VAL A 1192 29.49 8.41 5.84
C VAL A 1192 28.17 8.80 6.53
N GLY A 1193 27.34 7.83 6.94
CA GLY A 1193 26.02 8.11 7.54
C GLY A 1193 25.00 8.75 6.58
N PRO A 1194 23.91 9.34 7.08
CA PRO A 1194 23.57 9.51 8.50
C PRO A 1194 22.85 8.33 9.15
N GLN A 1195 22.28 7.42 8.35
CA GLN A 1195 21.32 6.45 8.88
C GLN A 1195 21.97 5.44 9.82
N ARG A 1196 21.47 5.36 11.04
CA ARG A 1196 21.91 4.43 12.08
C ARG A 1196 20.88 3.38 12.45
N THR A 1197 19.61 3.69 12.23
CA THR A 1197 18.47 2.85 12.59
C THR A 1197 17.65 2.56 11.33
N PHE A 1198 17.37 1.28 11.10
CA PHE A 1198 16.68 0.78 9.91
C PHE A 1198 15.34 0.18 10.32
N VAL A 1199 14.23 0.72 9.81
CA VAL A 1199 12.89 0.20 10.11
C VAL A 1199 12.73 -1.21 9.56
N LEU A 1200 12.20 -2.10 10.39
CA LEU A 1200 11.90 -3.49 10.04
C LEU A 1200 10.38 -3.67 9.97
N PRO A 1201 9.75 -3.66 8.78
CA PRO A 1201 8.30 -3.75 8.65
C PRO A 1201 7.75 -5.07 9.16
N THR A 1202 6.68 -5.01 9.95
CA THR A 1202 5.87 -6.19 10.30
C THR A 1202 5.36 -6.84 9.02
N GLY A 1203 5.45 -8.17 8.95
CA GLY A 1203 5.24 -8.93 7.72
C GLY A 1203 6.56 -9.44 7.14
N ILE A 1204 7.59 -8.58 7.05
CA ILE A 1204 8.96 -9.03 6.77
C ILE A 1204 9.52 -9.74 8.00
N ILE A 1205 9.41 -9.12 9.17
CA ILE A 1205 9.63 -9.80 10.44
C ILE A 1205 8.39 -10.63 10.81
N ASP A 1206 8.62 -11.80 11.38
CA ASP A 1206 7.61 -12.57 12.09
C ASP A 1206 7.54 -12.06 13.54
N PRO A 1207 6.50 -11.32 13.95
CA PRO A 1207 6.43 -10.69 15.26
C PRO A 1207 6.29 -11.71 16.41
N ARG A 1208 5.97 -12.97 16.12
CA ARG A 1208 5.70 -14.02 17.11
C ARG A 1208 6.35 -15.35 16.72
N GLY A 1209 7.50 -15.28 16.06
CA GLY A 1209 8.20 -16.45 15.55
C GLY A 1209 9.67 -16.20 15.31
N LYS A 1210 10.28 -17.18 14.64
CA LYS A 1210 11.70 -17.18 14.33
C LYS A 1210 12.00 -16.28 13.14
N ASN A 1211 13.02 -15.45 13.31
CA ASN A 1211 13.56 -14.57 12.29
C ASN A 1211 15.05 -14.88 12.06
N THR A 1212 15.52 -14.67 10.84
CA THR A 1212 16.93 -14.77 10.47
C THR A 1212 17.45 -13.40 10.09
N ILE A 1213 18.64 -13.05 10.59
CA ILE A 1213 19.37 -11.85 10.18
C ILE A 1213 20.72 -12.26 9.60
N ALA A 1214 21.07 -11.67 8.47
CA ALA A 1214 22.38 -11.79 7.85
C ALA A 1214 22.93 -10.40 7.51
N LEU A 1215 24.19 -10.16 7.83
CA LEU A 1215 24.89 -8.89 7.61
C LEU A 1215 26.11 -9.15 6.73
N ALA A 1216 26.15 -8.54 5.55
CA ALA A 1216 27.34 -8.57 4.69
C ALA A 1216 28.18 -7.33 4.97
N VAL A 1217 29.29 -7.51 5.70
CA VAL A 1217 30.15 -6.43 6.18
C VAL A 1217 31.38 -6.31 5.29
N THR A 1218 31.54 -5.20 4.60
CA THR A 1218 32.67 -4.93 3.70
C THR A 1218 33.63 -3.91 4.31
N SER A 1219 34.92 -4.22 4.35
CA SER A 1219 36.00 -3.37 4.90
C SER A 1219 37.28 -3.51 4.08
N ASP A 1220 38.23 -2.59 4.22
CA ASP A 1220 39.60 -2.68 3.69
C ASP A 1220 40.54 -3.53 4.59
N GLY A 1221 40.04 -4.01 5.74
CA GLY A 1221 40.77 -4.85 6.68
C GLY A 1221 41.64 -4.09 7.69
N ALA A 1222 41.57 -2.76 7.74
CA ALA A 1222 42.36 -1.97 8.69
C ALA A 1222 41.96 -2.22 10.16
N PRO A 1223 42.90 -2.16 11.13
CA PRO A 1223 42.56 -2.25 12.55
C PRO A 1223 41.58 -1.15 12.97
N GLY A 1224 40.47 -1.54 13.59
CA GLY A 1224 39.43 -0.61 14.06
C GLY A 1224 38.13 -0.63 13.23
N ASP A 1225 38.17 -1.18 12.02
CA ASP A 1225 37.03 -1.25 11.08
C ASP A 1225 36.09 -2.43 11.34
N ALA A 1226 36.12 -2.98 12.56
CA ALA A 1226 35.19 -3.99 12.99
C ALA A 1226 33.77 -3.41 13.14
N LEU A 1227 32.79 -4.26 12.85
CA LEU A 1227 31.36 -3.98 12.95
C LEU A 1227 31.02 -3.45 14.35
N GLU A 1228 30.28 -2.33 14.39
CA GLU A 1228 29.78 -1.77 15.65
C GLU A 1228 28.62 -2.58 16.23
N SER A 1229 28.24 -2.30 17.48
CA SER A 1229 27.16 -3.04 18.13
C SER A 1229 25.85 -2.99 17.33
N VAL A 1230 25.24 -4.15 17.11
CA VAL A 1230 23.96 -4.29 16.43
C VAL A 1230 22.86 -4.59 17.45
N LYS A 1231 21.75 -3.86 17.42
CA LYS A 1231 20.65 -3.97 18.39
C LYS A 1231 19.29 -3.92 17.70
N LEU A 1232 18.31 -4.67 18.23
CA LEU A 1232 16.91 -4.41 17.96
C LEU A 1232 16.40 -3.34 18.91
N VAL A 1233 15.62 -2.40 18.37
CA VAL A 1233 14.98 -1.33 19.14
C VAL A 1233 13.48 -1.28 18.85
N ASN A 1234 12.69 -0.92 19.86
CA ASN A 1234 11.26 -0.65 19.68
C ASN A 1234 11.11 0.81 19.24
N LEU A 1235 10.70 1.04 17.99
CA LEU A 1235 10.50 2.40 17.47
C LEU A 1235 9.14 2.95 17.87
N ARG A 1236 8.12 2.09 17.83
CA ARG A 1236 6.74 2.45 18.18
C ARG A 1236 5.97 1.21 18.59
N ALA A 1237 5.16 1.32 19.63
CA ALA A 1237 4.17 0.32 20.01
C ALA A 1237 2.82 0.99 20.26
N VAL A 1238 1.76 0.43 19.68
CA VAL A 1238 0.38 0.81 20.01
C VAL A 1238 -0.47 -0.43 20.19
N ARG A 1239 -1.52 -0.31 20.99
CA ARG A 1239 -2.56 -1.35 21.06
C ARG A 1239 -3.58 -1.08 19.96
N GLY A 1240 -3.89 -2.09 19.16
CA GLY A 1240 -4.65 -1.94 17.91
C GLY A 1240 -3.81 -2.32 16.69
N GLY A 1241 -3.90 -1.53 15.64
CA GLY A 1241 -3.30 -1.82 14.34
C GLY A 1241 -4.20 -2.63 13.41
N VAL A 1242 -3.67 -2.93 12.23
CA VAL A 1242 -4.29 -3.85 11.28
C VAL A 1242 -3.70 -5.26 11.46
N PRO A 1243 -4.46 -6.33 11.20
CA PRO A 1243 -3.87 -7.66 11.07
C PRO A 1243 -2.86 -7.66 9.92
N VAL A 1244 -1.66 -8.20 10.18
CA VAL A 1244 -0.58 -8.31 9.19
C VAL A 1244 -0.14 -9.76 9.10
N ALA A 1245 -0.28 -10.33 7.91
CA ALA A 1245 0.26 -11.63 7.58
C ALA A 1245 1.77 -11.54 7.33
N ARG A 1246 2.48 -12.63 7.61
CA ARG A 1246 3.87 -12.78 7.19
C ARG A 1246 3.94 -12.74 5.67
N VAL A 1247 4.80 -11.88 5.14
CA VAL A 1247 5.11 -11.81 3.72
C VAL A 1247 5.89 -13.06 3.35
N PRO A 1248 5.61 -13.70 2.19
CA PRO A 1248 6.36 -14.85 1.75
C PRO A 1248 7.87 -14.57 1.79
N ALA A 1249 8.60 -15.43 2.48
CA ALA A 1249 10.06 -15.35 2.60
C ALA A 1249 10.61 -16.74 2.29
N PRO A 1250 10.73 -17.11 1.00
CA PRO A 1250 11.18 -18.45 0.61
C PRO A 1250 12.51 -18.80 1.28
N ASP A 1251 12.56 -20.01 1.81
CA ASP A 1251 13.77 -20.60 2.38
C ASP A 1251 14.78 -20.90 1.27
N PHE A 1252 16.05 -21.00 1.68
CA PHE A 1252 17.15 -21.43 0.85
C PHE A 1252 16.84 -22.76 0.15
N LYS A 1253 17.14 -22.81 -1.15
CA LYS A 1253 17.16 -24.03 -1.95
C LYS A 1253 18.55 -24.11 -2.63
N PRO A 1254 19.28 -25.23 -2.46
CA PRO A 1254 20.60 -25.43 -3.05
C PRO A 1254 20.65 -25.24 -4.57
#